data_AF-A0A6N8E6N9-F1
#
_entry.id   AF-A0A6N8E6N9-F1
#
_cell.length_a   1.000
_cell.length_b   1.000
_cell.length_c   1.000
_cell.angle_alpha   90.00
_cell.angle_beta   90.00
_cell.angle_gamma   90.00
#
_symmetry.space_group_name_H-M   'P 1'
#
loop_
_entity.id
_entity.type
_entity.pdbx_description
1 polymer ?
#
loop_
_entity_poly.entity_id
_entity_poly.type
_entity_poly.pdbx_seq_one_letter_code
_entity_poly.pdbx_strand_id
1 'polypeptide(L)'
;MIPFSIVDLKLKLLFGKFHPEALLAGNTHYPFGRLENDGLWEIENSRELKRTSVGHLFKKELIDRNIHGGFPDWIYQKLIAKKALILKIAHDLLESYFEKILHEQILKEVGLPQRQKPNGEKMDYQESNAHDASGGYEAFAVNQNSVVGNAKKQTINHFIDYLNSLHNISASGANALAESQAMSRYFGELYEPFPLAETIFNILGDDCQRVVILTGHAGDGKSTVALDVLKRLHGLPLSEPLSKPLNDLETVEHPNQAGRQVSIVKDMSELSSEKRLQWISDAFHQSGSWLIVSNTGPLLNTLREYTHEAPGEVESRILSRLNTPYTADDLKTHTLTEFAKDLVILNMTRLDNVGLGASLLDRMLQHSGWQDCAGCSIEEACPLLLNRRALIDINDQAVERVRWIYQRLTAYEQRLTLRQMVAHLAFSLTGGMSCQNARKSVEASSAAGLDRGTDGLGQILFSECFFGYRHGKPWLESQRLRAVELNRRQFFGAPVAVDFERQLTSANNKQWAKLSVTLQSLEKDWRALARESTGTHWRSALRRLLYFFASPEPDSDNQAALYFDTFLQSPRLRDFDRWRQAGELDFSRIEQKRFCRACLRVLLEIYSGFSSSQFRPDQEYLYLTLRRPDRAVVQPTQLIVAEIPFKDFDLGYDPLKRLPLLRYQKGEPSLPLTLPLLDFIHRRHDGQLGNELSQIHLAQLDWFRAELLKRIGVNSGQNDVIMLRSGIDGQTHLHRYFVDLNSKQLELEL
;
A
#
# COMPACT_ATOMS: atom_id res chain seq x y z
N MET A 1 -9.25 -36.60 9.48
CA MET A 1 -10.15 -35.42 9.34
C MET A 1 -11.52 -35.76 9.96
N ILE A 2 -12.28 -34.77 10.39
CA ILE A 2 -13.57 -34.91 11.10
C ILE A 2 -14.65 -34.15 10.32
N PRO A 3 -15.91 -34.65 10.23
CA PRO A 3 -17.00 -33.93 9.57
C PRO A 3 -17.27 -32.57 10.23
N PHE A 4 -17.53 -31.54 9.42
CA PHE A 4 -17.85 -30.21 9.92
C PHE A 4 -19.10 -30.20 10.81
N SER A 5 -20.09 -31.04 10.56
CA SER A 5 -21.29 -31.18 11.41
C SER A 5 -20.96 -31.54 12.86
N ILE A 6 -19.94 -32.38 13.07
CA ILE A 6 -19.45 -32.75 14.41
C ILE A 6 -18.67 -31.59 15.04
N VAL A 7 -17.86 -30.89 14.26
CA VAL A 7 -17.09 -29.72 14.72
C VAL A 7 -18.01 -28.56 15.09
N ASP A 8 -19.05 -28.30 14.29
CA ASP A 8 -20.07 -27.28 14.53
C ASP A 8 -20.79 -27.52 15.86
N LEU A 9 -21.19 -28.75 16.14
CA LEU A 9 -21.85 -29.09 17.41
C LEU A 9 -20.92 -28.85 18.61
N LYS A 10 -19.67 -29.30 18.54
CA LYS A 10 -18.69 -29.13 19.62
C LYS A 10 -18.34 -27.65 19.85
N LEU A 11 -18.18 -26.87 18.80
CA LEU A 11 -17.91 -25.44 18.90
C LEU A 11 -19.11 -24.67 19.44
N LYS A 12 -20.35 -25.03 19.08
CA LYS A 12 -21.55 -24.42 19.67
C LYS A 12 -21.61 -24.61 21.18
N LEU A 13 -21.28 -25.80 21.67
CA LEU A 13 -21.23 -26.09 23.11
C LEU A 13 -20.16 -25.26 23.82
N LEU A 14 -18.96 -25.14 23.24
CA LEU A 14 -17.88 -24.33 23.79
C LEU A 14 -18.20 -22.83 23.75
N PHE A 15 -18.77 -22.33 22.65
CA PHE A 15 -19.16 -20.92 22.52
C PHE A 15 -20.30 -20.57 23.47
N GLY A 16 -21.30 -21.44 23.63
CA GLY A 16 -22.37 -21.21 24.60
C GLY A 16 -21.85 -21.07 26.04
N LYS A 17 -20.75 -21.73 26.38
CA LYS A 17 -20.19 -21.72 27.73
C LYS A 17 -19.15 -20.62 27.97
N PHE A 18 -18.33 -20.30 26.97
CA PHE A 18 -17.18 -19.40 27.15
C PHE A 18 -17.19 -18.16 26.24
N HIS A 19 -18.08 -18.09 25.25
CA HIS A 19 -18.19 -16.95 24.33
C HIS A 19 -19.62 -16.78 23.76
N PRO A 20 -20.63 -16.44 24.58
CA PRO A 20 -22.05 -16.46 24.19
C PRO A 20 -22.39 -15.60 22.97
N GLU A 21 -21.70 -14.46 22.81
CA GLU A 21 -21.85 -13.56 21.67
C GLU A 21 -21.51 -14.23 20.32
N ALA A 22 -20.51 -15.11 20.29
CA ALA A 22 -20.11 -15.82 19.08
C ALA A 22 -21.12 -16.93 18.70
N LEU A 23 -21.84 -17.47 19.69
CA LEU A 23 -22.94 -18.41 19.46
C LEU A 23 -24.14 -17.71 18.81
N LEU A 24 -24.50 -16.52 19.28
CA LEU A 24 -25.59 -15.70 18.73
C LEU A 24 -25.33 -15.30 17.27
N ALA A 25 -24.07 -15.04 16.92
CA ALA A 25 -23.67 -14.72 15.55
C ALA A 25 -23.63 -15.92 14.58
N GLY A 26 -23.77 -17.17 15.06
CA GLY A 26 -23.83 -18.37 14.21
C GLY A 26 -22.52 -18.75 13.48
N ASN A 27 -21.39 -18.17 13.88
CA ASN A 27 -20.15 -18.10 13.10
C ASN A 27 -19.15 -19.26 13.30
N THR A 28 -19.57 -20.42 13.77
CA THR A 28 -18.70 -21.61 13.98
C THR A 28 -17.95 -22.11 12.73
N HIS A 29 -18.41 -21.76 11.54
CA HIS A 29 -17.76 -22.07 10.26
C HIS A 29 -16.56 -21.15 9.94
N TYR A 30 -16.48 -19.98 10.58
CA TYR A 30 -15.38 -19.02 10.41
C TYR A 30 -14.03 -19.60 10.83
N PRO A 31 -13.84 -20.10 12.08
CA PRO A 31 -12.55 -20.67 12.48
C PRO A 31 -12.19 -21.90 11.64
N PHE A 32 -13.19 -22.71 11.25
CA PHE A 32 -12.98 -23.89 10.40
C PHE A 32 -12.33 -23.53 9.05
N GLY A 33 -12.80 -22.47 8.39
CA GLY A 33 -12.21 -21.98 7.13
C GLY A 33 -10.98 -21.10 7.30
N ARG A 34 -10.85 -20.37 8.41
CA ARG A 34 -9.72 -19.44 8.63
C ARG A 34 -8.42 -20.17 8.91
N LEU A 35 -8.47 -21.27 9.68
CA LEU A 35 -7.29 -22.06 10.00
C LEU A 35 -6.65 -22.73 8.77
N GLU A 36 -7.41 -22.90 7.69
CA GLU A 36 -6.88 -23.33 6.40
C GLU A 36 -6.00 -22.25 5.76
N ASN A 37 -6.42 -20.97 5.82
CA ASN A 37 -5.60 -19.86 5.33
C ASN A 37 -4.32 -19.69 6.16
N ASP A 38 -4.36 -20.06 7.44
CA ASP A 38 -3.20 -20.04 8.33
C ASP A 38 -2.26 -21.25 8.12
N GLY A 39 -2.62 -22.19 7.23
CA GLY A 39 -1.84 -23.39 6.90
C GLY A 39 -1.83 -24.45 8.01
N LEU A 40 -2.70 -24.31 9.01
CA LEU A 40 -2.82 -25.20 10.16
C LEU A 40 -3.93 -26.24 10.01
N TRP A 41 -4.81 -26.07 9.02
CA TRP A 41 -5.97 -26.92 8.79
C TRP A 41 -6.08 -27.26 7.31
N GLU A 42 -6.51 -28.48 7.02
CA GLU A 42 -6.86 -28.94 5.68
C GLU A 42 -8.36 -29.20 5.63
N ILE A 43 -8.99 -28.74 4.54
CA ILE A 43 -10.42 -28.92 4.27
C ILE A 43 -10.54 -29.72 2.98
N GLU A 44 -11.31 -30.81 3.06
CA GLU A 44 -11.58 -31.68 1.93
C GLU A 44 -12.26 -30.91 0.80
N ASN A 45 -11.74 -31.05 -0.44
CA ASN A 45 -12.26 -30.43 -1.66
C ASN A 45 -12.47 -28.90 -1.54
N SER A 46 -11.65 -28.23 -0.73
CA SER A 46 -11.77 -26.80 -0.42
C SER A 46 -11.82 -25.87 -1.65
N ARG A 47 -11.13 -26.24 -2.73
CA ARG A 47 -11.10 -25.48 -3.98
C ARG A 47 -12.45 -25.46 -4.72
N GLU A 48 -13.33 -26.40 -4.39
CA GLU A 48 -14.66 -26.57 -5.02
C GLU A 48 -15.80 -26.02 -4.14
N LEU A 49 -15.47 -25.47 -2.98
CA LEU A 49 -16.42 -24.86 -2.05
C LEU A 49 -16.61 -23.38 -2.37
N LYS A 50 -17.84 -22.90 -2.24
CA LYS A 50 -18.14 -21.50 -2.46
C LYS A 50 -17.57 -20.66 -1.32
N ARG A 51 -17.09 -19.46 -1.67
CA ARG A 51 -16.57 -18.48 -0.72
C ARG A 51 -17.23 -17.14 -0.95
N THR A 52 -17.39 -16.38 0.13
CA THR A 52 -17.77 -14.97 0.06
C THR A 52 -16.64 -14.13 -0.56
N SER A 53 -16.91 -12.87 -0.91
CA SER A 53 -15.91 -11.94 -1.44
C SER A 53 -14.73 -11.69 -0.49
N VAL A 54 -14.91 -11.96 0.80
CA VAL A 54 -13.86 -11.89 1.85
C VAL A 54 -13.19 -13.26 2.11
N GLY A 55 -13.55 -14.31 1.36
CA GLY A 55 -12.90 -15.62 1.40
C GLY A 55 -13.48 -16.64 2.38
N HIS A 56 -14.61 -16.35 3.02
CA HIS A 56 -15.23 -17.21 4.03
C HIS A 56 -16.11 -18.29 3.39
N LEU A 57 -16.04 -19.51 3.91
CA LEU A 57 -16.84 -20.67 3.45
C LEU A 57 -18.31 -20.54 3.87
N PHE A 58 -19.23 -21.09 3.09
CA PHE A 58 -20.65 -21.09 3.46
C PHE A 58 -21.00 -22.26 4.38
N LYS A 59 -21.50 -21.96 5.59
CA LYS A 59 -21.89 -22.95 6.59
C LYS A 59 -22.85 -24.04 6.06
N LYS A 60 -23.87 -23.63 5.30
CA LYS A 60 -24.87 -24.53 4.75
C LYS A 60 -24.26 -25.54 3.79
N GLU A 61 -23.34 -25.09 2.93
CA GLU A 61 -22.65 -25.97 1.97
C GLU A 61 -21.72 -26.97 2.67
N LEU A 62 -21.04 -26.57 3.75
CA LEU A 62 -20.20 -27.47 4.55
C LEU A 62 -21.01 -28.61 5.20
N ILE A 63 -22.25 -28.33 5.63
CA ILE A 63 -23.16 -29.31 6.23
C ILE A 63 -23.78 -30.19 5.14
N ASP A 64 -24.35 -29.58 4.09
CA ASP A 64 -25.06 -30.29 3.02
C ASP A 64 -24.13 -31.24 2.24
N ARG A 65 -22.86 -30.87 2.06
CA ARG A 65 -21.86 -31.71 1.39
C ARG A 65 -21.04 -32.59 2.34
N ASN A 66 -21.35 -32.58 3.65
CA ASN A 66 -20.65 -33.35 4.68
C ASN A 66 -19.12 -33.19 4.62
N ILE A 67 -18.63 -31.95 4.53
CA ILE A 67 -17.21 -31.65 4.33
C ILE A 67 -16.40 -31.99 5.59
N HIS A 68 -15.24 -32.62 5.40
CA HIS A 68 -14.32 -32.95 6.47
C HIS A 68 -13.17 -31.95 6.56
N GLY A 69 -12.68 -31.72 7.77
CA GLY A 69 -11.46 -30.94 7.99
C GLY A 69 -10.64 -31.46 9.17
N GLY A 70 -9.37 -31.12 9.20
CA GLY A 70 -8.46 -31.54 10.25
C GLY A 70 -7.08 -30.92 10.12
N PHE A 71 -6.20 -31.20 11.08
CA PHE A 71 -4.79 -30.86 10.92
C PHE A 71 -4.19 -31.61 9.71
N PRO A 72 -3.29 -30.95 8.93
CA PRO A 72 -2.41 -31.63 7.99
C PRO A 72 -1.72 -32.83 8.64
N ASP A 73 -1.50 -33.91 7.87
CA ASP A 73 -0.95 -35.16 8.42
C ASP A 73 0.35 -34.93 9.19
N TRP A 74 1.27 -34.12 8.66
CA TRP A 74 2.53 -33.82 9.34
C TRP A 74 2.38 -33.09 10.69
N ILE A 75 1.32 -32.27 10.86
CA ILE A 75 0.99 -31.62 12.14
C ILE A 75 0.39 -32.67 13.07
N TYR A 76 -0.58 -33.43 12.57
CA TYR A 76 -1.28 -34.46 13.35
C TYR A 76 -0.31 -35.52 13.91
N GLN A 77 0.58 -36.05 13.08
CA GLN A 77 1.60 -37.02 13.51
C GLN A 77 2.52 -36.45 14.59
N LYS A 78 2.94 -35.18 14.46
CA LYS A 78 3.77 -34.51 15.48
C LYS A 78 3.04 -34.32 16.80
N LEU A 79 1.75 -33.96 16.77
CA LEU A 79 0.94 -33.76 17.98
C LEU A 79 0.71 -35.09 18.71
N ILE A 80 0.43 -36.17 17.98
CA ILE A 80 0.27 -37.50 18.57
C ILE A 80 1.58 -38.03 19.17
N ALA A 81 2.70 -37.83 18.47
CA ALA A 81 4.00 -38.29 18.94
C ALA A 81 4.49 -37.55 20.20
N LYS A 82 4.04 -36.31 20.44
CA LYS A 82 4.50 -35.47 21.55
C LYS A 82 3.33 -34.90 22.35
N LYS A 83 2.72 -35.71 23.22
CA LYS A 83 1.60 -35.28 24.08
C LYS A 83 1.94 -34.05 24.96
N ALA A 84 3.19 -33.90 25.40
CA ALA A 84 3.64 -32.71 26.14
C ALA A 84 3.58 -31.41 25.31
N LEU A 85 3.71 -31.51 23.98
CA LEU A 85 3.58 -30.37 23.08
C LEU A 85 2.14 -29.87 23.00
N ILE A 86 1.14 -30.78 23.05
CA ILE A 86 -0.28 -30.42 23.07
C ILE A 86 -0.59 -29.56 24.30
N LEU A 87 -0.11 -29.96 25.47
CA LEU A 87 -0.29 -29.21 26.72
C LEU A 87 0.39 -27.85 26.69
N LYS A 88 1.62 -27.78 26.15
CA LYS A 88 2.32 -26.51 25.98
C LYS A 88 1.54 -25.55 25.09
N ILE A 89 1.11 -26.02 23.91
CA ILE A 89 0.33 -25.22 22.96
C ILE A 89 -0.99 -24.75 23.61
N ALA A 90 -1.68 -25.65 24.32
CA ALA A 90 -2.93 -25.30 25.00
C ALA A 90 -2.72 -24.20 26.05
N HIS A 91 -1.64 -24.27 26.83
CA HIS A 91 -1.30 -23.23 27.80
C HIS A 91 -0.91 -21.91 27.14
N ASP A 92 -0.07 -21.93 26.10
CA ASP A 92 0.32 -20.73 25.36
C ASP A 92 -0.92 -20.02 24.76
N LEU A 93 -1.90 -20.79 24.27
CA LEU A 93 -3.18 -20.25 23.78
C LEU A 93 -4.06 -19.69 24.89
N LEU A 94 -4.17 -20.38 26.03
CA LEU A 94 -4.96 -19.90 27.17
C LEU A 94 -4.38 -18.61 27.76
N GLU A 95 -3.06 -18.54 27.93
CA GLU A 95 -2.38 -17.34 28.45
C GLU A 95 -2.49 -16.14 27.51
N SER A 96 -2.59 -16.39 26.20
CA SER A 96 -2.67 -15.32 25.19
C SER A 96 -4.08 -14.77 24.99
N TYR A 97 -5.11 -15.60 25.13
CA TYR A 97 -6.46 -15.27 24.64
C TYR A 97 -7.59 -15.40 25.68
N PHE A 98 -7.34 -15.97 26.86
CA PHE A 98 -8.38 -16.21 27.88
C PHE A 98 -7.95 -15.71 29.26
N GLU A 99 -8.91 -15.22 30.04
CA GLU A 99 -8.66 -14.85 31.44
C GLU A 99 -8.27 -16.07 32.28
N LYS A 100 -7.31 -15.89 33.20
CA LYS A 100 -6.75 -16.98 34.03
C LYS A 100 -7.80 -17.80 34.78
N ILE A 101 -8.93 -17.18 35.14
CA ILE A 101 -10.03 -17.82 35.89
C ILE A 101 -10.71 -18.92 35.03
N LEU A 102 -10.70 -18.79 33.71
CA LEU A 102 -11.36 -19.72 32.78
C LEU A 102 -10.46 -20.88 32.35
N HIS A 103 -9.16 -20.83 32.62
CA HIS A 103 -8.18 -21.78 32.09
C HIS A 103 -8.49 -23.23 32.47
N GLU A 104 -8.75 -23.49 33.76
CA GLU A 104 -9.02 -24.84 34.26
C GLU A 104 -10.36 -25.40 33.76
N GLN A 105 -11.35 -24.52 33.58
CA GLN A 105 -12.66 -24.89 33.04
C GLN A 105 -12.56 -25.25 31.55
N ILE A 106 -11.85 -24.44 30.77
CA ILE A 106 -11.65 -24.70 29.34
C ILE A 106 -10.87 -26.00 29.14
N LEU A 107 -9.76 -26.22 29.87
CA LEU A 107 -8.98 -27.47 29.78
C LEU A 107 -9.84 -28.70 30.05
N LYS A 108 -10.71 -28.64 31.06
CA LYS A 108 -11.66 -29.72 31.38
C LYS A 108 -12.63 -30.00 30.22
N GLU A 109 -13.24 -28.95 29.67
CA GLU A 109 -14.24 -29.08 28.60
C GLU A 109 -13.65 -29.58 27.28
N VAL A 110 -12.39 -29.24 26.98
CA VAL A 110 -11.69 -29.76 25.80
C VAL A 110 -11.00 -31.10 26.05
N GLY A 111 -11.12 -31.67 27.25
CA GLY A 111 -10.57 -32.98 27.61
C GLY A 111 -9.06 -33.03 27.78
N LEU A 112 -8.43 -31.92 28.17
CA LEU A 112 -7.00 -31.82 28.43
C LEU A 112 -6.67 -31.87 29.94
N PRO A 113 -5.52 -32.44 30.33
CA PRO A 113 -5.12 -32.53 31.74
C PRO A 113 -4.96 -31.16 32.41
N GLN A 114 -5.53 -31.02 33.59
CA GLN A 114 -5.41 -29.84 34.48
C GLN A 114 -4.06 -29.83 35.19
N ARG A 115 -3.55 -28.66 35.57
CA ARG A 115 -2.30 -28.57 36.36
C ARG A 115 -2.55 -29.16 37.75
N GLN A 116 -1.91 -30.28 38.07
CA GLN A 116 -1.85 -30.74 39.45
C GLN A 116 -0.98 -29.76 40.25
N LYS A 117 -1.56 -29.12 41.26
CA LYS A 117 -0.78 -28.36 42.26
C LYS A 117 0.09 -29.35 43.06
N PRO A 118 1.34 -29.02 43.39
CA PRO A 118 2.08 -29.76 44.39
C PRO A 118 1.47 -29.46 45.76
N ASN A 119 1.15 -30.53 46.49
CA ASN A 119 0.56 -30.63 47.83
C ASN A 119 -0.96 -30.50 47.92
N GLY A 120 -1.55 -31.56 48.49
CA GLY A 120 -2.98 -31.71 48.70
C GLY A 120 -3.47 -30.82 49.84
N GLU A 121 -4.38 -29.92 49.51
CA GLU A 121 -5.39 -29.39 50.41
C GLU A 121 -6.68 -29.21 49.59
N LYS A 122 -7.78 -29.76 50.12
CA LYS A 122 -9.13 -29.67 49.54
C LYS A 122 -9.64 -28.23 49.72
N MET A 123 -10.35 -27.69 48.73
CA MET A 123 -11.29 -26.61 48.99
C MET A 123 -12.71 -27.02 48.57
N ASP A 124 -13.58 -26.96 49.57
CA ASP A 124 -15.04 -27.05 49.49
C ASP A 124 -15.61 -26.01 48.53
N TYR A 125 -16.58 -26.43 47.72
CA TYR A 125 -17.49 -25.52 47.04
C TYR A 125 -18.66 -25.23 47.98
N GLN A 126 -18.76 -24.00 48.48
CA GLN A 126 -20.04 -23.44 48.92
C GLN A 126 -20.52 -22.45 47.87
N GLU A 127 -21.59 -22.84 47.17
CA GLU A 127 -22.42 -21.96 46.35
C GLU A 127 -23.14 -20.94 47.25
N SER A 128 -23.15 -19.67 46.86
CA SER A 128 -24.34 -18.82 47.05
C SER A 128 -24.31 -17.56 46.19
N ASN A 129 -25.36 -17.48 45.38
CA ASN A 129 -26.22 -16.33 45.07
C ASN A 129 -25.68 -15.12 44.28
N ALA A 130 -26.33 -14.96 43.13
CA ALA A 130 -26.52 -13.71 42.41
C ALA A 130 -27.07 -12.60 43.31
N HIS A 131 -26.57 -11.37 43.13
CA HIS A 131 -27.36 -10.14 42.92
C HIS A 131 -26.41 -8.93 42.74
N ASP A 132 -26.88 -7.97 41.93
CA ASP A 132 -26.50 -6.56 41.86
C ASP A 132 -25.31 -6.10 40.98
N ALA A 133 -25.69 -5.70 39.77
CA ALA A 133 -25.53 -4.37 39.17
C ALA A 133 -24.48 -3.36 39.74
N SER A 134 -23.82 -2.71 38.77
CA SER A 134 -23.21 -1.35 38.79
C SER A 134 -21.77 -1.18 39.29
N GLY A 135 -20.98 -0.43 38.51
CA GLY A 135 -19.59 0.00 38.77
C GLY A 135 -18.67 -0.46 37.65
N GLY A 136 -18.25 0.37 36.68
CA GLY A 136 -17.44 1.57 36.87
C GLY A 136 -16.01 1.25 36.40
N TYR A 137 -15.65 1.59 35.15
CA TYR A 137 -14.30 1.44 34.64
C TYR A 137 -13.39 2.46 35.34
N GLU A 138 -12.62 2.03 36.34
CA GLU A 138 -11.58 2.85 36.94
C GLU A 138 -10.27 2.76 36.14
N ALA A 139 -9.72 3.94 35.88
CA ALA A 139 -8.48 4.19 35.18
C ALA A 139 -7.27 3.59 35.92
N PHE A 140 -6.31 3.04 35.15
CA PHE A 140 -5.01 2.64 35.66
C PHE A 140 -4.24 3.85 36.21
N ALA A 141 -4.27 4.03 37.53
CA ALA A 141 -3.38 4.92 38.25
C ALA A 141 -1.97 4.32 38.29
N VAL A 142 -1.00 5.06 37.77
CA VAL A 142 0.43 4.76 37.87
C VAL A 142 0.86 4.95 39.32
N ASN A 143 1.12 3.85 40.02
CA ASN A 143 1.68 3.90 41.36
C ASN A 143 3.21 4.00 41.27
N GLN A 144 3.72 5.22 41.42
CA GLN A 144 5.12 5.46 41.79
C GLN A 144 5.29 5.04 43.25
N ASN A 145 6.09 4.01 43.51
CA ASN A 145 6.86 3.97 44.74
C ASN A 145 8.12 3.12 44.59
N SER A 146 9.21 3.74 45.02
CA SER A 146 10.59 3.30 45.02
C SER A 146 10.82 2.05 45.87
N VAL A 147 11.58 1.09 45.32
CA VAL A 147 12.42 0.18 46.11
C VAL A 147 13.84 0.30 45.60
N VAL A 148 14.71 0.79 46.48
CA VAL A 148 16.15 0.90 46.30
C VAL A 148 16.78 -0.49 46.37
N GLY A 149 17.43 -0.91 45.29
CA GLY A 149 18.26 -2.10 45.22
C GLY A 149 19.17 -2.04 44.00
N ASN A 150 20.49 -2.02 44.20
CA ASN A 150 21.53 -1.92 43.19
C ASN A 150 21.52 -3.09 42.19
N ALA A 151 20.67 -3.01 41.17
CA ALA A 151 20.79 -3.75 39.91
C ALA A 151 21.01 -2.71 38.80
N LYS A 152 21.99 -2.93 37.92
CA LYS A 152 22.22 -2.10 36.72
C LYS A 152 20.87 -1.80 36.06
N LYS A 153 20.43 -0.54 36.10
CA LYS A 153 19.11 -0.10 35.66
C LYS A 153 18.93 -0.54 34.20
N GLN A 154 18.15 -1.60 33.99
CA GLN A 154 17.80 -2.06 32.66
C GLN A 154 16.84 -1.01 32.07
N THR A 155 17.37 -0.05 31.33
CA THR A 155 16.55 0.86 30.55
C THR A 155 15.87 0.06 29.44
N ILE A 156 14.54 0.02 29.47
CA ILE A 156 13.67 -0.54 28.44
C ILE A 156 13.02 0.65 27.76
N ASN A 157 13.21 0.79 26.45
CA ASN A 157 12.56 1.83 25.68
C ASN A 157 11.20 1.32 25.16
N HIS A 158 10.12 1.80 25.75
CA HIS A 158 8.75 1.43 25.39
C HIS A 158 8.32 1.95 24.01
N PHE A 159 9.02 2.93 23.42
CA PHE A 159 8.78 3.37 22.05
C PHE A 159 9.15 2.27 21.04
N ILE A 160 10.18 1.48 21.32
CA ILE A 160 10.56 0.33 20.48
C ILE A 160 9.46 -0.74 20.49
N ASP A 161 8.88 -1.01 21.67
CA ASP A 161 7.76 -1.94 21.80
C ASP A 161 6.53 -1.41 21.06
N TYR A 162 6.28 -0.10 21.13
CA TYR A 162 5.23 0.55 20.36
C TYR A 162 5.44 0.39 18.85
N LEU A 163 6.63 0.68 18.31
CA LEU A 163 6.94 0.47 16.88
C LEU A 163 6.72 -1.01 16.47
N ASN A 164 7.17 -1.95 17.31
CA ASN A 164 6.99 -3.38 17.06
C ASN A 164 5.51 -3.84 17.13
N SER A 165 4.65 -3.10 17.82
CA SER A 165 3.20 -3.35 17.87
C SER A 165 2.44 -2.87 16.62
N LEU A 166 3.04 -1.97 15.83
CA LEU A 166 2.45 -1.43 14.60
C LEU A 166 2.42 -2.46 13.45
N HIS A 167 3.13 -3.58 13.59
CA HIS A 167 3.23 -4.62 12.58
C HIS A 167 2.97 -6.02 13.14
N ASN A 168 2.47 -6.92 12.30
CA ASN A 168 2.05 -8.27 12.68
C ASN A 168 3.14 -9.37 12.49
N ILE A 169 4.41 -8.98 12.33
CA ILE A 169 5.52 -9.93 12.16
C ILE A 169 5.99 -10.52 13.49
N SER A 170 5.97 -9.73 14.57
CA SER A 170 6.33 -10.19 15.92
C SER A 170 5.07 -10.64 16.69
N ALA A 171 5.24 -11.53 17.67
CA ALA A 171 4.14 -12.09 18.49
C ALA A 171 3.39 -11.07 19.38
N SER A 172 3.65 -9.77 19.23
CA SER A 172 3.09 -8.68 20.05
C SER A 172 2.02 -7.83 19.33
N GLY A 173 1.73 -8.09 18.05
CA GLY A 173 0.94 -7.21 17.18
C GLY A 173 -0.58 -7.42 17.18
N ALA A 174 -1.26 -7.35 18.34
CA ALA A 174 -2.72 -7.48 18.42
C ALA A 174 -3.50 -6.15 18.41
N ASN A 175 -2.86 -4.99 18.60
CA ASN A 175 -3.54 -3.70 18.83
C ASN A 175 -3.32 -2.65 17.71
N ALA A 176 -3.59 -3.02 16.46
CA ALA A 176 -3.49 -2.11 15.30
C ALA A 176 -4.81 -1.38 14.96
N LEU A 177 -5.67 -1.12 15.96
CA LEU A 177 -6.88 -0.31 15.78
C LEU A 177 -6.52 1.18 15.89
N ALA A 178 -7.18 2.03 15.10
CA ALA A 178 -6.96 3.48 15.13
C ALA A 178 -7.22 4.07 16.53
N GLU A 179 -8.09 3.43 17.31
CA GLU A 179 -8.46 3.82 18.67
C GLU A 179 -7.36 3.48 19.69
N SER A 180 -6.81 2.27 19.66
CA SER A 180 -5.68 1.91 20.53
C SER A 180 -4.44 2.75 20.22
N GLN A 181 -4.28 3.19 18.97
CA GLN A 181 -3.23 4.13 18.56
C GLN A 181 -3.52 5.55 19.03
N ALA A 182 -4.74 6.05 18.89
CA ALA A 182 -5.14 7.38 19.34
C ALA A 182 -5.02 7.58 20.86
N MET A 183 -4.94 6.49 21.63
CA MET A 183 -4.70 6.50 23.09
C MET A 183 -3.22 6.39 23.47
N SER A 184 -2.31 6.13 22.53
CA SER A 184 -0.88 5.98 22.81
C SER A 184 -0.18 7.33 22.96
N ARG A 185 0.67 7.48 23.98
CA ARG A 185 1.52 8.68 24.18
C ARG A 185 2.48 8.97 23.02
N TYR A 186 2.77 7.97 22.19
CA TYR A 186 3.70 8.10 21.06
C TYR A 186 3.00 8.44 19.74
N PHE A 187 1.67 8.40 19.69
CA PHE A 187 0.95 8.61 18.44
C PHE A 187 0.99 10.06 17.98
N GLY A 188 0.90 11.02 18.92
CA GLY A 188 0.80 12.45 18.60
C GLY A 188 1.95 12.99 17.74
N GLU A 189 3.19 12.59 18.01
CA GLU A 189 4.36 13.03 17.23
C GLU A 189 4.50 12.29 15.88
N LEU A 190 4.03 11.05 15.80
CA LEU A 190 3.98 10.30 14.53
C LEU A 190 2.80 10.72 13.66
N TYR A 191 1.81 11.40 14.24
CA TYR A 191 0.56 11.72 13.57
C TYR A 191 0.70 12.90 12.62
N GLU A 192 0.35 12.69 11.36
CA GLU A 192 0.22 13.76 10.37
C GLU A 192 -1.24 13.95 9.98
N PRO A 193 -1.82 15.15 10.19
CA PRO A 193 -3.18 15.42 9.81
C PRO A 193 -3.34 15.40 8.29
N PHE A 194 -4.39 14.73 7.84
CA PHE A 194 -4.74 14.75 6.42
C PHE A 194 -5.20 16.16 6.03
N PRO A 195 -4.69 16.74 4.92
CA PRO A 195 -5.19 18.02 4.41
C PRO A 195 -6.72 18.02 4.22
N LEU A 196 -7.30 16.87 3.87
CA LEU A 196 -8.73 16.69 3.71
C LEU A 196 -9.55 17.03 4.96
N ALA A 197 -9.00 16.84 6.16
CA ALA A 197 -9.71 17.14 7.40
C ALA A 197 -10.04 18.64 7.51
N GLU A 198 -9.16 19.50 7.01
CA GLU A 198 -9.39 20.94 6.96
C GLU A 198 -10.48 21.31 5.97
N THR A 199 -10.43 20.72 4.77
CA THR A 199 -11.49 20.92 3.79
C THR A 199 -12.84 20.50 4.36
N ILE A 200 -12.93 19.31 4.97
CA ILE A 200 -14.18 18.80 5.54
C ILE A 200 -14.67 19.71 6.67
N PHE A 201 -13.80 20.14 7.57
CA PHE A 201 -14.16 21.09 8.62
C PHE A 201 -14.78 22.36 8.05
N ASN A 202 -14.16 22.97 7.03
CA ASN A 202 -14.69 24.17 6.39
C ASN A 202 -16.04 23.91 5.70
N ILE A 203 -16.19 22.82 4.93
CA ILE A 203 -17.44 22.48 4.23
C ILE A 203 -18.62 22.33 5.19
N LEU A 204 -18.38 21.79 6.39
CA LEU A 204 -19.43 21.54 7.39
C LEU A 204 -19.94 22.85 8.03
N GLY A 205 -19.12 23.90 8.04
CA GLY A 205 -19.42 25.24 8.59
C GLY A 205 -19.80 26.30 7.55
N ASP A 206 -19.95 25.94 6.28
CA ASP A 206 -20.40 26.85 5.22
C ASP A 206 -21.85 27.31 5.41
N ASP A 207 -22.28 28.33 4.65
CA ASP A 207 -23.64 28.85 4.68
C ASP A 207 -24.70 27.78 4.32
N CYS A 208 -24.38 26.85 3.41
CA CYS A 208 -25.26 25.77 3.00
C CYS A 208 -25.13 24.55 3.93
N GLN A 209 -26.25 23.93 4.34
CA GLN A 209 -26.19 22.63 5.04
C GLN A 209 -25.91 21.52 4.06
N ARG A 210 -24.92 20.66 4.35
CA ARG A 210 -24.46 19.63 3.42
C ARG A 210 -24.30 18.27 4.08
N VAL A 211 -24.35 17.22 3.27
CA VAL A 211 -23.97 15.86 3.65
C VAL A 211 -22.63 15.54 3.01
N VAL A 212 -21.61 15.35 3.82
CA VAL A 212 -20.26 14.97 3.38
C VAL A 212 -20.05 13.49 3.65
N ILE A 213 -19.75 12.73 2.61
CA ILE A 213 -19.44 11.30 2.72
C ILE A 213 -17.95 11.09 2.47
N LEU A 214 -17.28 10.52 3.46
CA LEU A 214 -15.89 10.09 3.36
C LEU A 214 -15.83 8.57 3.18
N THR A 215 -15.33 8.14 2.03
CA THR A 215 -15.22 6.71 1.69
C THR A 215 -13.82 6.28 1.29
N GLY A 216 -13.59 4.97 1.26
CA GLY A 216 -12.30 4.36 1.00
C GLY A 216 -12.18 2.97 1.61
N HIS A 217 -11.03 2.34 1.50
CA HIS A 217 -10.78 0.98 1.97
C HIS A 217 -10.37 0.96 3.45
N ALA A 218 -10.39 -0.23 4.06
CA ALA A 218 -9.91 -0.42 5.43
C ALA A 218 -8.43 -0.03 5.53
N GLY A 219 -8.07 0.85 6.47
CA GLY A 219 -6.69 1.32 6.68
C GLY A 219 -6.30 2.61 5.95
N ASP A 220 -7.19 3.20 5.14
CA ASP A 220 -6.95 4.49 4.45
C ASP A 220 -6.93 5.71 5.37
N GLY A 221 -7.35 5.57 6.63
CA GLY A 221 -7.38 6.68 7.60
C GLY A 221 -8.73 7.41 7.70
N LYS A 222 -9.83 6.87 7.17
CA LYS A 222 -11.16 7.52 7.22
C LYS A 222 -11.59 7.91 8.64
N SER A 223 -11.51 6.97 9.58
CA SER A 223 -11.86 7.22 10.99
C SER A 223 -10.92 8.24 11.63
N THR A 224 -9.66 8.30 11.19
CA THR A 224 -8.68 9.29 11.64
C THR A 224 -9.03 10.69 11.13
N VAL A 225 -9.46 10.84 9.88
CA VAL A 225 -9.96 12.11 9.34
C VAL A 225 -11.22 12.59 10.07
N ALA A 226 -12.17 11.69 10.34
CA ALA A 226 -13.36 12.06 11.10
C ALA A 226 -13.04 12.46 12.55
N LEU A 227 -12.07 11.79 13.18
CA LEU A 227 -11.55 12.18 14.48
C LEU A 227 -10.93 13.58 14.44
N ASP A 228 -10.13 13.91 13.43
CA ASP A 228 -9.54 15.24 13.29
C ASP A 228 -10.60 16.34 13.13
N VAL A 229 -11.62 16.09 12.31
CA VAL A 229 -12.74 17.01 12.14
C VAL A 229 -13.44 17.23 13.48
N LEU A 230 -13.70 16.16 14.23
CA LEU A 230 -14.32 16.24 15.56
C LEU A 230 -13.46 17.03 16.56
N LYS A 231 -12.15 16.77 16.62
CA LYS A 231 -11.23 17.52 17.47
C LYS A 231 -11.25 19.01 17.14
N ARG A 232 -11.24 19.36 15.85
CA ARG A 232 -11.33 20.76 15.38
C ARG A 232 -12.65 21.40 15.80
N LEU A 233 -13.78 20.70 15.69
CA LEU A 233 -15.08 21.19 16.14
C LEU A 233 -15.12 21.45 17.65
N HIS A 234 -14.41 20.64 18.44
CA HIS A 234 -14.25 20.86 19.89
C HIS A 234 -13.13 21.86 20.27
N GLY A 235 -12.35 22.36 19.32
CA GLY A 235 -11.17 23.19 19.60
C GLY A 235 -10.03 22.45 20.32
N LEU A 236 -9.96 21.12 20.19
CA LEU A 236 -8.93 20.28 20.81
C LEU A 236 -7.67 20.20 19.92
N PRO A 237 -6.46 20.13 20.51
CA PRO A 237 -5.23 19.91 19.76
C PRO A 237 -5.25 18.55 19.02
N LEU A 238 -4.85 18.53 17.76
CA LEU A 238 -4.83 17.30 16.94
C LEU A 238 -3.85 16.25 17.49
N SER A 239 -2.77 16.69 18.13
CA SER A 239 -1.71 15.87 18.71
C SER A 239 -2.09 15.18 20.02
N GLU A 240 -3.14 15.64 20.72
CA GLU A 240 -3.50 15.08 22.03
C GLU A 240 -4.38 13.83 21.89
N PRO A 241 -4.14 12.77 22.69
CA PRO A 241 -5.00 11.60 22.71
C PRO A 241 -6.40 11.96 23.24
N LEU A 242 -7.43 11.24 22.79
CA LEU A 242 -8.77 11.42 23.34
C LEU A 242 -8.83 10.93 24.79
N SER A 243 -9.63 11.59 25.62
CA SER A 243 -9.88 11.15 27.00
C SER A 243 -10.93 10.03 27.10
N LYS A 244 -11.76 9.85 26.07
CA LYS A 244 -12.82 8.83 25.98
C LYS A 244 -12.96 8.29 24.55
N PRO A 245 -13.41 7.03 24.37
CA PRO A 245 -13.77 6.51 23.06
C PRO A 245 -14.97 7.28 22.48
N LEU A 246 -15.01 7.41 21.15
CA LEU A 246 -16.11 8.08 20.44
C LEU A 246 -17.34 7.18 20.35
N ASN A 247 -18.54 7.77 20.42
CA ASN A 247 -19.79 7.10 20.10
C ASN A 247 -19.94 6.89 18.58
N ASP A 248 -20.89 6.04 18.17
CA ASP A 248 -21.15 5.81 16.74
C ASP A 248 -21.59 7.09 15.99
N LEU A 249 -22.32 7.97 16.70
CA LEU A 249 -22.80 9.27 16.26
C LEU A 249 -22.43 10.32 17.31
N GLU A 250 -21.73 11.36 16.88
CA GLU A 250 -21.41 12.54 17.69
C GLU A 250 -22.07 13.77 17.07
N THR A 251 -22.75 14.59 17.88
CA THR A 251 -23.36 15.85 17.40
C THR A 251 -22.77 17.02 18.18
N VAL A 252 -22.21 17.98 17.44
CA VAL A 252 -21.49 19.14 17.97
C VAL A 252 -21.89 20.40 17.21
N GLU A 253 -21.79 21.55 17.86
CA GLU A 253 -22.00 22.85 17.21
C GLU A 253 -20.72 23.31 16.51
N HIS A 254 -20.85 23.89 15.32
CA HIS A 254 -19.71 24.42 14.58
C HIS A 254 -19.17 25.69 15.27
N PRO A 255 -17.88 25.76 15.65
CA PRO A 255 -17.35 26.87 16.44
C PRO A 255 -17.39 28.21 15.70
N ASN A 256 -17.33 28.20 14.36
CA ASN A 256 -17.33 29.41 13.55
C ASN A 256 -18.72 29.81 13.03
N GLN A 257 -19.79 29.07 13.35
CA GLN A 257 -21.12 29.35 12.83
C GLN A 257 -22.20 29.01 13.87
N ALA A 258 -22.65 30.05 14.59
CA ALA A 258 -23.63 29.90 15.66
C ALA A 258 -24.94 29.25 15.17
N GLY A 259 -25.44 28.26 15.92
CA GLY A 259 -26.63 27.47 15.61
C GLY A 259 -26.42 26.36 14.58
N ARG A 260 -25.22 26.20 14.01
CA ARG A 260 -24.92 25.11 13.07
C ARG A 260 -24.59 23.82 13.80
N GLN A 261 -25.51 22.87 13.80
CA GLN A 261 -25.21 21.51 14.26
C GLN A 261 -24.46 20.71 13.18
N VAL A 262 -23.47 19.94 13.62
CA VAL A 262 -22.67 19.02 12.81
C VAL A 262 -22.76 17.64 13.43
N SER A 263 -23.26 16.67 12.67
CA SER A 263 -23.39 15.27 13.08
C SER A 263 -22.34 14.41 12.38
N ILE A 264 -21.53 13.66 13.14
CA ILE A 264 -20.44 12.82 12.63
C ILE A 264 -20.76 11.35 12.90
N VAL A 265 -20.84 10.57 11.83
CA VAL A 265 -21.00 9.12 11.83
C VAL A 265 -19.66 8.46 11.50
N LYS A 266 -19.12 7.65 12.42
CA LYS A 266 -17.70 7.24 12.42
C LYS A 266 -17.35 6.00 11.59
N ASP A 267 -18.18 4.97 11.61
CA ASP A 267 -18.08 3.85 10.67
C ASP A 267 -19.44 3.16 10.48
N MET A 268 -20.10 3.48 9.37
CA MET A 268 -21.37 2.83 9.05
C MET A 268 -21.22 1.36 8.65
N SER A 269 -20.01 0.91 8.31
CA SER A 269 -19.79 -0.41 7.72
C SER A 269 -20.15 -1.55 8.66
N GLU A 270 -20.04 -1.33 9.97
CA GLU A 270 -20.28 -2.34 11.03
C GLU A 270 -21.73 -2.35 11.52
N LEU A 271 -22.58 -1.45 11.02
CA LEU A 271 -23.98 -1.33 11.41
C LEU A 271 -24.90 -2.22 10.56
N SER A 272 -26.09 -2.50 11.09
CA SER A 272 -27.17 -3.13 10.33
C SER A 272 -27.59 -2.26 9.13
N SER A 273 -28.10 -2.90 8.07
CA SER A 273 -28.60 -2.20 6.88
C SER A 273 -29.69 -1.18 7.21
N GLU A 274 -30.60 -1.53 8.14
CA GLU A 274 -31.67 -0.67 8.61
C GLU A 274 -31.14 0.61 9.28
N LYS A 275 -30.18 0.48 10.21
CA LYS A 275 -29.57 1.61 10.90
C LYS A 275 -28.76 2.49 9.94
N ARG A 276 -28.11 1.88 8.94
CA ARG A 276 -27.43 2.64 7.87
C ARG A 276 -28.40 3.49 7.05
N LEU A 277 -29.50 2.90 6.60
CA LEU A 277 -30.50 3.61 5.81
C LEU A 277 -31.14 4.75 6.61
N GLN A 278 -31.43 4.50 7.90
CA GLN A 278 -31.95 5.51 8.81
C GLN A 278 -31.03 6.73 8.90
N TRP A 279 -29.74 6.54 9.13
CA TRP A 279 -28.79 7.66 9.24
C TRP A 279 -28.56 8.41 7.95
N ILE A 280 -28.59 7.74 6.78
CA ILE A 280 -28.58 8.44 5.49
C ILE A 280 -29.84 9.31 5.35
N SER A 281 -31.02 8.76 5.70
CA SER A 281 -32.27 9.52 5.67
C SER A 281 -32.23 10.73 6.62
N ASP A 282 -31.78 10.53 7.85
CA ASP A 282 -31.62 11.60 8.84
C ASP A 282 -30.65 12.68 8.36
N ALA A 283 -29.54 12.29 7.73
CA ALA A 283 -28.56 13.23 7.20
C ALA A 283 -29.14 14.20 6.16
N PHE A 284 -30.07 13.73 5.32
CA PHE A 284 -30.72 14.56 4.31
C PHE A 284 -31.91 15.37 4.85
N HIS A 285 -32.62 14.90 5.88
CA HIS A 285 -33.87 15.51 6.33
C HIS A 285 -33.78 16.32 7.63
N GLN A 286 -32.85 16.00 8.54
CA GLN A 286 -32.68 16.75 9.79
C GLN A 286 -31.92 18.05 9.56
N SER A 287 -32.00 19.04 10.44
CA SER A 287 -31.20 20.26 10.33
C SER A 287 -29.72 20.01 10.62
N GLY A 288 -28.83 20.80 10.00
CA GLY A 288 -27.39 20.76 10.25
C GLY A 288 -26.61 20.01 9.16
N SER A 289 -25.29 20.06 9.26
CA SER A 289 -24.37 19.39 8.33
C SER A 289 -24.00 18.00 8.85
N TRP A 290 -23.72 17.06 7.96
CA TRP A 290 -23.40 15.68 8.34
C TRP A 290 -22.07 15.25 7.73
N LEU A 291 -21.24 14.57 8.53
CA LEU A 291 -20.07 13.84 8.06
C LEU A 291 -20.30 12.34 8.26
N ILE A 292 -20.28 11.59 7.18
CA ILE A 292 -20.53 10.16 7.19
C ILE A 292 -19.29 9.41 6.71
N VAL A 293 -18.76 8.53 7.55
CA VAL A 293 -17.65 7.63 7.19
C VAL A 293 -18.17 6.23 6.90
N SER A 294 -17.80 5.68 5.73
CA SER A 294 -18.19 4.32 5.35
C SER A 294 -17.24 3.70 4.33
N ASN A 295 -17.07 2.37 4.37
CA ASN A 295 -16.40 1.64 3.31
C ASN A 295 -17.22 1.71 2.00
N THR A 296 -16.53 1.70 0.86
CA THR A 296 -17.16 1.96 -0.45
C THR A 296 -18.30 0.99 -0.79
N GLY A 297 -18.17 -0.29 -0.44
CA GLY A 297 -19.21 -1.31 -0.68
C GLY A 297 -20.51 -1.04 0.09
N PRO A 298 -20.49 -1.05 1.44
CA PRO A 298 -21.67 -0.75 2.26
C PRO A 298 -22.32 0.59 1.93
N LEU A 299 -21.52 1.62 1.63
CA LEU A 299 -22.00 2.93 1.20
C LEU A 299 -22.84 2.85 -0.08
N LEU A 300 -22.30 2.22 -1.14
CA LEU A 300 -22.99 2.10 -2.43
C LEU A 300 -24.30 1.34 -2.29
N ASN A 301 -24.33 0.27 -1.51
CA ASN A 301 -25.55 -0.50 -1.27
C ASN A 301 -26.62 0.36 -0.60
N THR A 302 -26.25 1.11 0.45
CA THR A 302 -27.19 1.95 1.21
C THR A 302 -27.70 3.12 0.36
N LEU A 303 -26.83 3.77 -0.43
CA LEU A 303 -27.25 4.85 -1.32
C LEU A 303 -28.18 4.33 -2.43
N ARG A 304 -27.92 3.14 -2.99
CA ARG A 304 -28.82 2.51 -3.96
C ARG A 304 -30.20 2.22 -3.37
N GLU A 305 -30.24 1.69 -2.15
CA GLU A 305 -31.49 1.45 -1.42
C GLU A 305 -32.25 2.76 -1.15
N TYR A 306 -31.54 3.83 -0.76
CA TYR A 306 -32.13 5.15 -0.54
C TYR A 306 -32.67 5.80 -1.82
N THR A 307 -31.98 5.62 -2.96
CA THR A 307 -32.38 6.20 -4.25
C THR A 307 -33.25 5.27 -5.10
N HIS A 308 -33.79 4.19 -4.53
CA HIS A 308 -34.55 3.18 -5.28
C HIS A 308 -35.79 3.75 -6.00
N GLU A 309 -36.34 4.86 -5.50
CA GLU A 309 -37.47 5.58 -6.11
C GLU A 309 -37.04 6.78 -6.98
N ALA A 310 -35.75 7.09 -7.08
CA ALA A 310 -35.23 8.22 -7.86
C ALA A 310 -34.98 7.84 -9.33
N PRO A 311 -35.21 8.76 -10.30
CA PRO A 311 -35.01 8.49 -11.72
C PRO A 311 -33.57 8.04 -12.06
N GLY A 312 -33.48 7.08 -12.97
CA GLY A 312 -32.24 6.40 -13.36
C GLY A 312 -31.20 7.32 -14.00
N GLU A 313 -30.20 7.68 -13.20
CA GLU A 313 -28.87 8.21 -13.56
C GLU A 313 -28.05 8.61 -12.32
N VAL A 314 -28.68 8.70 -11.13
CA VAL A 314 -28.02 9.07 -9.86
C VAL A 314 -26.90 8.10 -9.50
N GLU A 315 -27.10 6.80 -9.70
CA GLU A 315 -26.07 5.79 -9.43
C GLU A 315 -24.81 5.98 -10.30
N SER A 316 -24.99 6.21 -11.60
CA SER A 316 -23.88 6.47 -12.53
C SER A 316 -23.11 7.72 -12.12
N ARG A 317 -23.83 8.75 -11.67
CA ARG A 317 -23.23 9.99 -11.15
C ARG A 317 -22.46 9.76 -9.85
N ILE A 318 -23.01 9.04 -8.88
CA ILE A 318 -22.30 8.65 -7.64
C ILE A 318 -21.02 7.87 -7.99
N LEU A 319 -21.10 6.89 -8.88
CA LEU A 319 -19.94 6.12 -9.34
C LEU A 319 -18.91 7.00 -10.05
N SER A 320 -19.35 7.99 -10.83
CA SER A 320 -18.46 8.96 -11.45
C SER A 320 -17.70 9.81 -10.41
N ARG A 321 -18.37 10.24 -9.33
CA ARG A 321 -17.75 11.01 -8.22
C ARG A 321 -16.75 10.16 -7.45
N LEU A 322 -17.10 8.92 -7.14
CA LEU A 322 -16.19 7.96 -6.49
C LEU A 322 -14.92 7.67 -7.29
N ASN A 323 -14.97 7.81 -8.61
CA ASN A 323 -13.83 7.63 -9.50
C ASN A 323 -13.02 8.90 -9.74
N THR A 324 -13.52 10.06 -9.30
CA THR A 324 -12.86 11.35 -9.50
C THR A 324 -11.79 11.56 -8.42
N PRO A 325 -10.53 11.91 -8.78
CA PRO A 325 -9.54 12.33 -7.80
C PRO A 325 -9.96 13.64 -7.14
N TYR A 326 -9.78 13.73 -5.82
CA TYR A 326 -9.98 14.98 -5.10
C TYR A 326 -8.70 15.81 -5.11
N THR A 327 -8.85 17.09 -5.43
CA THR A 327 -7.81 18.12 -5.34
C THR A 327 -8.35 19.25 -4.49
N ALA A 328 -7.47 19.87 -3.70
CA ALA A 328 -7.83 21.06 -2.93
C ALA A 328 -8.49 22.08 -3.87
N ASP A 329 -9.58 22.68 -3.42
CA ASP A 329 -10.39 23.70 -4.12
C ASP A 329 -11.37 23.22 -5.22
N ASP A 330 -11.36 21.93 -5.60
CA ASP A 330 -12.36 21.39 -6.53
C ASP A 330 -13.53 20.71 -5.82
N LEU A 331 -14.34 21.49 -5.09
CA LEU A 331 -15.52 20.93 -4.43
C LEU A 331 -16.66 20.62 -5.40
N LYS A 332 -16.76 21.42 -6.47
CA LYS A 332 -17.89 21.38 -7.40
C LYS A 332 -17.97 20.05 -8.14
N THR A 333 -16.84 19.50 -8.58
CA THR A 333 -16.84 18.20 -9.26
C THR A 333 -17.18 17.03 -8.34
N HIS A 334 -17.11 17.21 -7.02
CA HIS A 334 -17.42 16.19 -6.00
C HIS A 334 -18.80 16.38 -5.36
N THR A 335 -19.54 17.41 -5.77
CA THR A 335 -20.87 17.75 -5.22
C THR A 335 -21.99 17.27 -6.14
N LEU A 336 -23.05 16.72 -5.54
CA LEU A 336 -24.31 16.35 -6.15
C LEU A 336 -25.42 17.17 -5.48
N THR A 337 -26.18 17.92 -6.27
CA THR A 337 -27.20 18.87 -5.80
C THR A 337 -28.62 18.32 -5.94
N GLU A 338 -28.78 17.06 -6.35
CA GLU A 338 -30.06 16.42 -6.62
C GLU A 338 -30.76 15.87 -5.36
N PHE A 339 -30.12 15.97 -4.21
CA PHE A 339 -30.63 15.52 -2.93
C PHE A 339 -31.23 16.69 -2.13
N ALA A 340 -31.97 16.41 -1.05
CA ALA A 340 -32.55 17.43 -0.18
C ALA A 340 -31.50 18.41 0.40
N LYS A 341 -30.24 17.96 0.49
CA LYS A 341 -29.04 18.76 0.76
C LYS A 341 -27.95 18.37 -0.21
N ASP A 342 -27.05 19.30 -0.51
CA ASP A 342 -25.87 19.01 -1.32
C ASP A 342 -25.08 17.84 -0.72
N LEU A 343 -24.86 16.81 -1.54
CA LEU A 343 -24.09 15.62 -1.22
C LEU A 343 -22.68 15.77 -1.77
N VAL A 344 -21.68 15.82 -0.89
CA VAL A 344 -20.26 15.84 -1.25
C VAL A 344 -19.66 14.46 -1.01
N ILE A 345 -19.10 13.83 -2.04
CA ILE A 345 -18.50 12.49 -1.92
C ILE A 345 -16.98 12.59 -2.07
N LEU A 346 -16.24 12.24 -1.03
CA LEU A 346 -14.78 12.27 -0.99
C LEU A 346 -14.23 10.84 -0.85
N ASN A 347 -13.51 10.36 -1.86
CA ASN A 347 -12.95 9.01 -1.85
C ASN A 347 -11.44 9.02 -1.54
N MET A 348 -11.07 8.58 -0.34
CA MET A 348 -9.67 8.51 0.11
C MET A 348 -8.80 7.57 -0.72
N THR A 349 -9.38 6.59 -1.43
CA THR A 349 -8.60 5.70 -2.33
C THR A 349 -8.04 6.44 -3.54
N ARG A 350 -8.60 7.61 -3.85
CA ARG A 350 -8.17 8.48 -4.94
C ARG A 350 -7.19 9.56 -4.47
N LEU A 351 -6.92 9.65 -3.17
CA LEU A 351 -5.92 10.55 -2.61
C LEU A 351 -4.53 9.92 -2.66
N ASP A 352 -3.58 10.71 -3.13
CA ASP A 352 -2.16 10.37 -3.07
C ASP A 352 -1.68 10.42 -1.62
N ASN A 353 -1.33 9.27 -1.09
CA ASN A 353 -0.80 9.09 0.26
C ASN A 353 0.69 8.72 0.25
N VAL A 354 1.36 8.73 -0.91
CA VAL A 354 2.77 8.34 -1.04
C VAL A 354 3.68 9.36 -0.35
N GLY A 355 3.46 10.66 -0.59
CA GLY A 355 4.21 11.73 0.07
C GLY A 355 4.05 11.71 1.60
N LEU A 356 2.79 11.68 2.05
CA LEU A 356 2.43 11.53 3.46
C LEU A 356 3.07 10.28 4.07
N GLY A 357 2.93 9.13 3.41
CA GLY A 357 3.50 7.86 3.87
C GLY A 357 5.02 7.85 3.98
N ALA A 358 5.73 8.52 3.07
CA ALA A 358 7.18 8.65 3.12
C ALA A 358 7.63 9.56 4.26
N SER A 359 6.94 10.68 4.49
CA SER A 359 7.27 11.63 5.58
C SER A 359 7.16 11.02 6.98
N LEU A 360 6.36 9.96 7.15
CA LEU A 360 6.28 9.22 8.40
C LEU A 360 7.63 8.58 8.80
N LEU A 361 8.52 8.29 7.85
CA LEU A 361 9.87 7.82 8.17
C LEU A 361 10.63 8.89 8.96
N ASP A 362 10.63 10.13 8.49
CA ASP A 362 11.32 11.23 9.19
C ASP A 362 10.76 11.42 10.60
N ARG A 363 9.43 11.44 10.74
CA ARG A 363 8.78 11.51 12.07
C ARG A 363 9.19 10.36 12.98
N MET A 364 9.21 9.12 12.48
CA MET A 364 9.68 7.97 13.26
C MET A 364 11.16 8.09 13.67
N LEU A 365 12.00 8.70 12.83
CA LEU A 365 13.41 8.94 13.13
C LEU A 365 13.58 10.05 14.18
N GLN A 366 12.82 11.15 14.07
CA GLN A 366 12.94 12.32 14.96
C GLN A 366 12.15 12.20 16.27
N HIS A 367 11.30 11.18 16.41
CA HIS A 367 10.41 10.99 17.56
C HIS A 367 11.11 11.07 18.92
N SER A 368 10.53 11.82 19.87
CA SER A 368 11.09 12.07 21.22
C SER A 368 11.35 10.81 22.02
N GLY A 369 10.55 9.76 21.80
CA GLY A 369 10.70 8.44 22.41
C GLY A 369 12.09 7.78 22.22
N TRP A 370 12.93 8.23 21.29
CA TRP A 370 14.33 7.79 21.22
C TRP A 370 15.19 8.31 22.39
N GLN A 371 14.78 9.37 23.08
CA GLN A 371 15.48 9.93 24.25
C GLN A 371 15.58 8.93 25.41
N ASP A 372 14.62 8.01 25.52
CA ASP A 372 14.63 6.92 26.51
C ASP A 372 15.82 5.94 26.32
N CYS A 373 16.52 6.00 25.18
CA CYS A 373 17.75 5.25 24.96
C CYS A 373 19.00 5.92 25.56
N ALA A 374 18.95 7.20 25.94
CA ALA A 374 20.09 7.91 26.49
C ALA A 374 20.54 7.30 27.84
N GLY A 375 21.84 7.04 27.98
CA GLY A 375 22.42 6.39 29.16
C GLY A 375 22.23 4.88 29.19
N CYS A 376 21.77 4.25 28.11
CA CYS A 376 21.72 2.79 27.99
C CYS A 376 23.13 2.20 27.90
N SER A 377 23.37 1.06 28.56
CA SER A 377 24.69 0.42 28.62
C SER A 377 25.26 -0.04 27.27
N ILE A 378 24.40 -0.13 26.25
CA ILE A 378 24.76 -0.52 24.89
C ILE A 378 24.51 0.60 23.87
N GLU A 379 24.27 1.83 24.31
CA GLU A 379 23.83 2.95 23.45
C GLU A 379 24.73 3.18 22.22
N GLU A 380 26.05 3.10 22.39
CA GLU A 380 27.01 3.28 21.30
C GLU A 380 26.85 2.21 20.21
N ALA A 381 26.70 0.95 20.62
CA ALA A 381 26.69 -0.23 19.75
C ALA A 381 25.29 -0.82 19.52
N CYS A 382 24.22 -0.17 19.95
CA CYS A 382 22.87 -0.72 19.87
C CYS A 382 22.43 -0.81 18.41
N PRO A 383 22.11 -2.02 17.88
CA PRO A 383 21.68 -2.17 16.49
C PRO A 383 20.54 -1.25 16.07
N LEU A 384 19.55 -1.03 16.95
CA LEU A 384 18.41 -0.15 16.70
C LEU A 384 18.85 1.31 16.51
N LEU A 385 19.77 1.79 17.36
CA LEU A 385 20.31 3.14 17.25
C LEU A 385 21.28 3.28 16.08
N LEU A 386 22.07 2.25 15.77
CA LEU A 386 22.95 2.26 14.60
C LEU A 386 22.11 2.34 13.31
N ASN A 387 21.03 1.56 13.20
CA ASN A 387 20.12 1.62 12.05
C ASN A 387 19.47 3.02 11.92
N ARG A 388 19.00 3.59 13.04
CA ARG A 388 18.47 4.97 13.10
C ARG A 388 19.52 6.00 12.69
N ARG A 389 20.73 5.96 13.26
CA ARG A 389 21.81 6.92 12.97
C ARG A 389 22.16 6.88 11.48
N ALA A 390 22.30 5.69 10.90
CA ALA A 390 22.56 5.51 9.49
C ALA A 390 21.48 6.16 8.58
N LEU A 391 20.21 6.14 9.00
CA LEU A 391 19.12 6.82 8.29
C LEU A 391 19.12 8.35 8.51
N ILE A 392 19.45 8.82 9.72
CA ILE A 392 19.57 10.26 10.00
C ILE A 392 20.71 10.89 9.22
N ASP A 393 21.83 10.17 9.03
CA ASP A 393 23.00 10.66 8.29
C ASP A 393 22.66 11.04 6.82
N ILE A 394 21.63 10.43 6.23
CA ILE A 394 21.13 10.71 4.87
C ILE A 394 19.80 11.49 4.84
N ASN A 395 19.12 11.59 5.99
CA ASN A 395 17.84 12.25 6.24
C ASN A 395 16.85 12.27 5.07
N ASP A 396 16.68 13.43 4.44
CA ASP A 396 15.72 13.68 3.37
C ASP A 396 15.88 12.69 2.22
N GLN A 397 17.12 12.33 1.87
CA GLN A 397 17.39 11.37 0.79
C GLN A 397 16.77 9.99 1.09
N ALA A 398 16.74 9.55 2.36
CA ALA A 398 16.08 8.30 2.73
C ALA A 398 14.58 8.37 2.46
N VAL A 399 13.95 9.48 2.85
CA VAL A 399 12.53 9.74 2.67
C VAL A 399 12.19 9.77 1.18
N GLU A 400 13.00 10.43 0.35
CA GLU A 400 12.85 10.44 -1.10
C GLU A 400 12.95 9.04 -1.70
N ARG A 401 13.92 8.24 -1.26
CA ARG A 401 14.12 6.87 -1.74
C ARG A 401 12.97 5.95 -1.36
N VAL A 402 12.38 6.12 -0.17
CA VAL A 402 11.13 5.44 0.22
C VAL A 402 9.98 5.89 -0.67
N ARG A 403 9.84 7.21 -0.89
CA ARG A 403 8.81 7.81 -1.73
C ARG A 403 8.83 7.23 -3.15
N TRP A 404 10.00 7.11 -3.77
CA TRP A 404 10.15 6.51 -5.09
C TRP A 404 9.68 5.06 -5.13
N ILE A 405 10.04 4.23 -4.15
CA ILE A 405 9.56 2.84 -4.12
C ILE A 405 8.03 2.80 -4.02
N TYR A 406 7.42 3.56 -3.10
CA TYR A 406 5.97 3.59 -2.94
C TYR A 406 5.24 4.16 -4.16
N GLN A 407 5.84 5.15 -4.83
CA GLN A 407 5.35 5.71 -6.09
C GLN A 407 5.35 4.64 -7.19
N ARG A 408 6.45 3.86 -7.31
CA ARG A 408 6.53 2.76 -8.26
C ARG A 408 5.52 1.66 -7.96
N LEU A 409 5.37 1.26 -6.69
CA LEU A 409 4.36 0.27 -6.28
C LEU A 409 2.95 0.73 -6.64
N THR A 410 2.65 2.02 -6.43
CA THR A 410 1.33 2.59 -6.77
C THR A 410 1.08 2.59 -8.28
N ALA A 411 2.12 2.81 -9.08
CA ALA A 411 2.02 2.85 -10.55
C ALA A 411 1.96 1.46 -11.22
N TYR A 412 2.66 0.47 -10.66
CA TYR A 412 2.85 -0.85 -11.29
C TYR A 412 2.10 -2.00 -10.61
N GLU A 413 1.77 -1.88 -9.33
CA GLU A 413 1.16 -2.95 -8.53
C GLU A 413 -0.18 -2.47 -7.96
N GLN A 414 -0.12 -1.96 -6.73
CA GLN A 414 -1.28 -1.60 -5.93
C GLN A 414 -0.87 -0.48 -4.97
N ARG A 415 -1.77 0.49 -4.81
CA ARG A 415 -1.67 1.51 -3.78
C ARG A 415 -1.65 0.86 -2.39
N LEU A 416 -0.66 1.23 -1.58
CA LEU A 416 -0.61 0.88 -0.16
C LEU A 416 -1.47 1.85 0.64
N THR A 417 -2.18 1.35 1.65
CA THR A 417 -2.83 2.19 2.67
C THR A 417 -1.78 2.79 3.62
N LEU A 418 -2.09 3.90 4.30
CA LEU A 418 -1.15 4.47 5.29
C LEU A 418 -0.83 3.48 6.40
N ARG A 419 -1.80 2.69 6.87
CA ARG A 419 -1.54 1.65 7.89
C ARG A 419 -0.50 0.64 7.41
N GLN A 420 -0.56 0.24 6.13
CA GLN A 420 0.43 -0.67 5.56
C GLN A 420 1.80 -0.02 5.44
N MET A 421 1.88 1.27 5.10
CA MET A 421 3.14 2.03 5.06
C MET A 421 3.75 2.19 6.46
N VAL A 422 2.95 2.56 7.47
CA VAL A 422 3.37 2.65 8.89
C VAL A 422 3.93 1.32 9.38
N ALA A 423 3.18 0.23 9.20
CA ALA A 423 3.60 -1.11 9.62
C ALA A 423 4.91 -1.52 8.93
N HIS A 424 5.05 -1.17 7.65
CA HIS A 424 6.23 -1.46 6.87
C HIS A 424 7.46 -0.66 7.30
N LEU A 425 7.32 0.65 7.53
CA LEU A 425 8.43 1.50 7.99
C LEU A 425 8.86 1.15 9.41
N ALA A 426 7.91 0.96 10.32
CA ALA A 426 8.20 0.53 11.69
C ALA A 426 8.97 -0.80 11.72
N PHE A 427 8.53 -1.77 10.92
CA PHE A 427 9.24 -3.04 10.76
C PHE A 427 10.62 -2.87 10.14
N SER A 428 10.76 -1.99 9.15
CA SER A 428 12.04 -1.74 8.49
C SER A 428 13.05 -1.08 9.44
N LEU A 429 12.58 -0.25 10.38
CA LEU A 429 13.42 0.40 11.39
C LEU A 429 13.92 -0.55 12.48
N THR A 430 13.06 -1.45 12.97
CA THR A 430 13.38 -2.31 14.12
C THR A 430 13.75 -3.74 13.73
N GLY A 431 13.35 -4.22 12.55
CA GLY A 431 13.41 -5.63 12.16
C GLY A 431 12.65 -6.57 13.11
N GLY A 432 11.71 -6.05 13.90
CA GLY A 432 11.04 -6.76 15.01
C GLY A 432 11.92 -7.00 16.25
N MET A 433 13.08 -6.35 16.34
CA MET A 433 14.02 -6.52 17.46
C MET A 433 13.57 -5.69 18.66
N SER A 434 13.56 -6.31 19.84
CA SER A 434 13.34 -5.64 21.13
C SER A 434 14.65 -5.14 21.74
N CYS A 435 14.56 -4.24 22.73
CA CYS A 435 15.73 -3.78 23.49
C CYS A 435 16.52 -4.93 24.13
N GLN A 436 15.82 -5.99 24.56
CA GLN A 436 16.46 -7.18 25.15
C GLN A 436 17.26 -7.97 24.11
N ASN A 437 16.74 -8.12 22.89
CA ASN A 437 17.43 -8.81 21.80
C ASN A 437 18.66 -8.03 21.34
N ALA A 438 18.54 -6.70 21.23
CA ALA A 438 19.65 -5.81 20.94
C ALA A 438 20.79 -5.96 21.98
N ARG A 439 20.45 -5.98 23.28
CA ARG A 439 21.42 -6.18 24.36
C ARG A 439 22.13 -7.53 24.25
N LYS A 440 21.39 -8.62 24.05
CA LYS A 440 21.97 -9.97 23.89
C LYS A 440 22.95 -10.03 22.71
N SER A 441 22.61 -9.38 21.59
CA SER A 441 23.49 -9.33 20.42
C SER A 441 24.81 -8.60 20.71
N VAL A 442 24.75 -7.45 21.39
CA VAL A 442 25.94 -6.64 21.74
C VAL A 442 26.79 -7.30 22.83
N GLU A 443 26.17 -8.01 23.78
CA GLU A 443 26.87 -8.77 24.83
C GLU A 443 27.57 -10.02 24.29
N ALA A 444 27.05 -10.62 23.22
CA ALA A 444 27.67 -11.77 22.56
C ALA A 444 28.88 -11.41 21.68
N SER A 445 29.06 -10.12 21.35
CA SER A 445 30.14 -9.66 20.48
C SER A 445 31.44 -9.39 21.25
N SER A 446 32.57 -9.86 20.69
CA SER A 446 33.93 -9.62 21.18
C SER A 446 34.61 -8.38 20.55
N ALA A 447 33.93 -7.66 19.66
CA ALA A 447 34.45 -6.44 19.03
C ALA A 447 34.54 -5.27 20.03
N ALA A 448 35.04 -4.11 19.57
CA ALA A 448 35.17 -2.90 20.39
C ALA A 448 34.28 -1.76 19.84
N GLY A 449 33.88 -0.84 20.72
CA GLY A 449 33.08 0.34 20.35
C GLY A 449 31.79 -0.01 19.60
N LEU A 450 31.48 0.78 18.56
CA LEU A 450 30.30 0.61 17.71
C LEU A 450 30.26 -0.74 16.97
N ASP A 451 31.41 -1.35 16.68
CA ASP A 451 31.50 -2.59 15.90
C ASP A 451 30.91 -3.79 16.66
N ARG A 452 30.73 -3.66 17.99
CA ARG A 452 29.99 -4.63 18.80
C ARG A 452 28.56 -4.83 18.31
N GLY A 453 27.98 -3.83 17.66
CA GLY A 453 26.63 -3.84 17.13
C GLY A 453 26.51 -4.36 15.70
N THR A 454 27.62 -4.58 14.99
CA THR A 454 27.61 -4.84 13.53
C THR A 454 26.79 -6.07 13.14
N ASP A 455 26.93 -7.19 13.87
CA ASP A 455 26.16 -8.40 13.59
C ASP A 455 24.65 -8.16 13.78
N GLY A 456 24.26 -7.58 14.92
CA GLY A 456 22.88 -7.24 15.20
C GLY A 456 22.31 -6.24 14.20
N LEU A 457 23.09 -5.26 13.76
CA LEU A 457 22.71 -4.31 12.71
C LEU A 457 22.45 -5.03 11.39
N GLY A 458 23.30 -5.98 11.00
CA GLY A 458 23.11 -6.80 9.81
C GLY A 458 21.79 -7.60 9.79
N GLN A 459 21.24 -7.92 10.97
CA GLN A 459 19.96 -8.64 11.11
C GLN A 459 18.72 -7.76 10.92
N ILE A 460 18.85 -6.45 11.15
CA ILE A 460 17.72 -5.49 11.17
C ILE A 460 17.91 -4.29 10.24
N LEU A 461 18.96 -4.28 9.42
CA LEU A 461 19.30 -3.15 8.58
C LEU A 461 18.10 -2.74 7.72
N PHE A 462 17.76 -1.44 7.74
CA PHE A 462 16.57 -0.92 7.07
C PHE A 462 16.48 -1.34 5.61
N SER A 463 17.60 -1.28 4.88
CA SER A 463 17.68 -1.66 3.48
C SER A 463 17.41 -3.15 3.20
N GLU A 464 17.56 -4.04 4.19
CA GLU A 464 17.19 -5.44 4.03
C GLU A 464 15.72 -5.65 4.44
N CYS A 465 15.34 -5.20 5.63
CA CYS A 465 13.99 -5.39 6.17
C CYS A 465 12.92 -4.75 5.27
N PHE A 466 13.18 -3.58 4.69
CA PHE A 466 12.27 -2.89 3.75
C PHE A 466 11.93 -3.71 2.50
N PHE A 467 12.85 -4.58 2.06
CA PHE A 467 12.59 -5.47 0.92
C PHE A 467 12.24 -6.91 1.35
N GLY A 468 12.14 -7.18 2.65
CA GLY A 468 11.85 -8.50 3.20
C GLY A 468 13.02 -9.47 3.12
N TYR A 469 14.24 -8.96 3.32
CA TYR A 469 15.46 -9.76 3.38
C TYR A 469 16.10 -9.68 4.75
N ARG A 470 17.01 -10.62 5.01
CA ARG A 470 17.93 -10.64 6.15
C ARG A 470 19.22 -11.32 5.69
N HIS A 471 20.35 -10.65 5.84
CA HIS A 471 21.66 -11.12 5.36
C HIS A 471 21.64 -11.60 3.89
N GLY A 472 20.99 -10.83 3.01
CA GLY A 472 20.87 -11.15 1.58
C GLY A 472 19.87 -12.25 1.25
N LYS A 473 19.30 -12.95 2.24
CA LYS A 473 18.36 -14.06 2.04
C LYS A 473 16.91 -13.61 2.28
N PRO A 474 15.94 -14.14 1.53
CA PRO A 474 14.54 -13.77 1.72
C PRO A 474 14.04 -14.19 3.09
N TRP A 475 13.36 -13.27 3.79
CA TRP A 475 12.72 -13.54 5.07
C TRP A 475 11.22 -13.78 4.85
N LEU A 476 10.78 -15.04 4.87
CA LEU A 476 9.43 -15.42 4.44
C LEU A 476 8.32 -14.83 5.33
N GLU A 477 8.53 -14.79 6.64
CA GLU A 477 7.57 -14.24 7.61
C GLU A 477 7.28 -12.76 7.36
N SER A 478 8.26 -12.02 6.82
CA SER A 478 8.08 -10.60 6.50
C SER A 478 7.07 -10.33 5.37
N GLN A 479 6.76 -11.33 4.53
CA GLN A 479 5.75 -11.21 3.48
C GLN A 479 4.31 -11.08 4.02
N ARG A 480 4.09 -11.29 5.32
CA ARG A 480 2.81 -10.95 5.97
C ARG A 480 2.49 -9.46 5.87
N LEU A 481 3.51 -8.62 5.69
CA LEU A 481 3.33 -7.21 5.34
C LEU A 481 3.13 -7.06 3.84
N ARG A 482 1.98 -6.50 3.46
CA ARG A 482 1.61 -6.28 2.05
C ARG A 482 2.68 -5.51 1.26
N ALA A 483 3.29 -4.50 1.87
CA ALA A 483 4.34 -3.70 1.22
C ALA A 483 5.59 -4.54 0.86
N VAL A 484 6.00 -5.44 1.77
CA VAL A 484 7.13 -6.35 1.54
C VAL A 484 6.78 -7.37 0.46
N GLU A 485 5.58 -7.92 0.49
CA GLU A 485 5.09 -8.84 -0.55
C GLU A 485 5.15 -8.19 -1.94
N LEU A 486 4.66 -6.95 -2.09
CA LEU A 486 4.69 -6.21 -3.34
C LEU A 486 6.12 -5.86 -3.78
N ASN A 487 6.96 -5.40 -2.85
CA ASN A 487 8.37 -5.11 -3.12
C ASN A 487 9.11 -6.32 -3.70
N ARG A 488 8.81 -7.53 -3.20
CA ARG A 488 9.43 -8.77 -3.68
C ARG A 488 9.00 -9.18 -5.08
N ARG A 489 7.82 -8.77 -5.55
CA ARG A 489 7.34 -9.01 -6.93
C ARG A 489 8.06 -8.13 -7.95
N GLN A 490 8.54 -6.97 -7.53
CA GLN A 490 9.10 -5.92 -8.38
C GLN A 490 10.62 -6.03 -8.64
N PHE A 491 11.27 -7.06 -8.10
CA PHE A 491 12.70 -7.40 -8.28
C PHE A 491 13.66 -6.19 -8.20
N PHE A 492 13.41 -5.25 -7.27
CA PHE A 492 14.26 -4.08 -7.06
C PHE A 492 15.73 -4.46 -6.90
N GLY A 493 16.60 -3.67 -7.53
CA GLY A 493 18.03 -3.90 -7.47
C GLY A 493 18.45 -5.21 -8.14
N ALA A 494 17.75 -5.68 -9.19
CA ALA A 494 18.31 -6.64 -10.16
C ALA A 494 19.61 -6.07 -10.79
N PRO A 495 20.41 -6.84 -11.56
CA PRO A 495 21.72 -6.38 -12.03
C PRO A 495 21.68 -4.97 -12.65
N VAL A 496 22.34 -4.01 -11.99
CA VAL A 496 22.13 -2.57 -12.17
C VAL A 496 22.94 -2.03 -13.37
N ALA A 497 24.10 -2.62 -13.64
CA ALA A 497 24.90 -2.54 -14.87
C ALA A 497 26.23 -3.26 -14.59
N VAL A 498 26.95 -3.67 -15.64
CA VAL A 498 28.26 -4.33 -15.49
C VAL A 498 29.24 -3.48 -14.71
N ASP A 499 29.23 -2.16 -14.90
CA ASP A 499 30.15 -1.24 -14.23
C ASP A 499 29.90 -1.16 -12.71
N PHE A 500 28.64 -1.12 -12.28
CA PHE A 500 28.31 -1.17 -10.86
C PHE A 500 28.64 -2.53 -10.23
N GLU A 501 28.40 -3.63 -10.94
CA GLU A 501 28.76 -4.97 -10.46
C GLU A 501 30.28 -5.13 -10.24
N ARG A 502 31.11 -4.53 -11.11
CA ARG A 502 32.57 -4.49 -10.93
C ARG A 502 32.97 -3.71 -9.67
N GLN A 503 32.27 -2.62 -9.38
CA GLN A 503 32.56 -1.81 -8.19
C GLN A 503 32.18 -2.51 -6.88
N LEU A 504 31.10 -3.32 -6.86
CA LEU A 504 30.69 -4.10 -5.70
C LEU A 504 31.74 -5.14 -5.27
N THR A 505 32.51 -5.66 -6.23
CA THR A 505 33.53 -6.69 -6.02
C THR A 505 34.94 -6.12 -5.82
N SER A 506 35.20 -4.88 -6.26
CA SER A 506 36.49 -4.21 -6.11
C SER A 506 36.81 -3.82 -4.65
N ALA A 507 38.11 -3.83 -4.30
CA ALA A 507 38.60 -3.49 -2.96
C ALA A 507 38.59 -2.02 -2.60
N ASN A 508 38.68 -1.12 -3.59
CA ASN A 508 38.89 0.31 -3.33
C ASN A 508 37.91 1.26 -4.06
N ASN A 509 36.91 0.78 -4.78
CA ASN A 509 36.12 1.65 -5.65
C ASN A 509 34.63 1.65 -5.33
N LYS A 510 34.21 2.53 -4.41
CA LYS A 510 32.99 3.31 -4.66
C LYS A 510 33.45 4.72 -5.01
N GLN A 511 33.76 4.96 -6.28
CA GLN A 511 34.14 6.32 -6.71
C GLN A 511 32.95 7.27 -6.72
N TRP A 512 31.72 6.74 -6.79
CA TRP A 512 30.51 7.56 -6.92
C TRP A 512 29.74 7.80 -5.62
N ALA A 513 30.03 7.06 -4.54
CA ALA A 513 29.24 7.11 -3.31
C ALA A 513 30.00 6.81 -2.02
N LYS A 514 29.64 7.54 -0.95
CA LYS A 514 30.07 7.32 0.43
C LYS A 514 28.96 6.74 1.30
N LEU A 515 29.35 6.02 2.35
CA LEU A 515 28.46 5.59 3.44
C LEU A 515 28.91 6.20 4.76
N SER A 516 27.99 6.33 5.70
CA SER A 516 28.33 6.81 7.03
C SER A 516 29.19 5.81 7.81
N VAL A 517 29.93 6.32 8.80
CA VAL A 517 30.86 5.53 9.63
C VAL A 517 30.15 4.33 10.27
N THR A 518 28.87 4.52 10.65
CA THR A 518 27.99 3.50 11.22
C THR A 518 27.88 2.23 10.37
N LEU A 519 27.99 2.35 9.04
CA LEU A 519 27.82 1.23 8.11
C LEU A 519 29.14 0.66 7.58
N GLN A 520 30.28 1.30 7.83
CA GLN A 520 31.55 0.94 7.20
C GLN A 520 32.03 -0.48 7.55
N SER A 521 31.92 -0.88 8.83
CA SER A 521 32.29 -2.25 9.22
C SER A 521 31.39 -3.28 8.54
N LEU A 522 30.07 -3.07 8.59
CA LEU A 522 29.10 -3.99 7.98
C LEU A 522 29.31 -4.10 6.47
N GLU A 523 29.55 -2.97 5.81
CA GLU A 523 29.80 -2.90 4.38
C GLU A 523 31.07 -3.68 4.00
N LYS A 524 32.16 -3.51 4.76
CA LYS A 524 33.42 -4.23 4.56
C LYS A 524 33.21 -5.74 4.64
N ASP A 525 32.46 -6.21 5.63
CA ASP A 525 32.14 -7.62 5.82
C ASP A 525 31.30 -8.16 4.65
N TRP A 526 30.25 -7.44 4.27
CA TRP A 526 29.38 -7.85 3.15
C TRP A 526 30.11 -7.84 1.81
N ARG A 527 31.04 -6.90 1.59
CA ARG A 527 31.89 -6.88 0.39
C ARG A 527 32.85 -8.06 0.34
N ALA A 528 33.44 -8.45 1.47
CA ALA A 528 34.30 -9.63 1.53
C ALA A 528 33.53 -10.87 1.08
N LEU A 529 32.32 -11.06 1.62
CA LEU A 529 31.43 -12.17 1.27
C LEU A 529 30.92 -12.09 -0.17
N ALA A 530 30.72 -10.88 -0.71
CA ALA A 530 30.27 -10.66 -2.10
C ALA A 530 31.33 -11.03 -3.16
N ARG A 531 32.62 -11.11 -2.79
CA ARG A 531 33.69 -11.55 -3.70
C ARG A 531 33.71 -13.05 -3.92
N GLU A 532 33.13 -13.82 -3.02
CA GLU A 532 33.04 -15.27 -3.15
C GLU A 532 32.19 -15.67 -4.36
N SER A 533 32.48 -16.84 -4.94
CA SER A 533 31.73 -17.36 -6.09
C SER A 533 30.24 -17.56 -5.78
N THR A 534 29.89 -17.84 -4.52
CA THR A 534 28.53 -18.00 -4.00
C THR A 534 27.93 -16.69 -3.44
N GLY A 535 28.66 -15.57 -3.53
CA GLY A 535 28.34 -14.27 -2.94
C GLY A 535 27.22 -13.45 -3.61
N THR A 536 26.46 -14.03 -4.54
CA THR A 536 25.41 -13.32 -5.32
C THR A 536 24.35 -12.66 -4.43
N HIS A 537 23.97 -13.31 -3.33
CA HIS A 537 23.01 -12.76 -2.38
C HIS A 537 23.56 -11.54 -1.62
N TRP A 538 24.86 -11.53 -1.31
CA TRP A 538 25.54 -10.37 -0.72
C TRP A 538 25.67 -9.20 -1.68
N ARG A 539 25.91 -9.44 -2.98
CA ARG A 539 25.84 -8.37 -4.00
C ARG A 539 24.44 -7.74 -4.05
N SER A 540 23.40 -8.54 -3.86
CA SER A 540 22.02 -8.05 -3.77
C SER A 540 21.79 -7.21 -2.51
N ALA A 541 22.33 -7.65 -1.37
CA ALA A 541 22.26 -6.90 -0.11
C ALA A 541 23.02 -5.57 -0.19
N LEU A 542 24.23 -5.57 -0.76
CA LEU A 542 25.03 -4.37 -0.99
C LEU A 542 24.31 -3.37 -1.92
N ARG A 543 23.58 -3.85 -2.92
CA ARG A 543 22.80 -2.96 -3.80
C ARG A 543 21.68 -2.25 -3.04
N ARG A 544 20.94 -2.97 -2.21
CA ARG A 544 19.89 -2.37 -1.37
C ARG A 544 20.48 -1.39 -0.36
N LEU A 545 21.60 -1.75 0.24
CA LEU A 545 22.34 -0.92 1.19
C LEU A 545 22.81 0.37 0.52
N LEU A 546 23.41 0.29 -0.68
CA LEU A 546 23.77 1.46 -1.48
C LEU A 546 22.55 2.29 -1.87
N TYR A 547 21.48 1.65 -2.35
CA TYR A 547 20.27 2.37 -2.73
C TYR A 547 19.76 3.25 -1.60
N PHE A 548 19.67 2.75 -0.37
CA PHE A 548 19.19 3.56 0.74
C PHE A 548 20.22 4.49 1.34
N PHE A 549 21.47 4.06 1.51
CA PHE A 549 22.45 4.76 2.37
C PHE A 549 23.59 5.46 1.63
N ALA A 550 23.72 5.29 0.31
CA ALA A 550 24.76 5.97 -0.47
C ALA A 550 24.52 7.49 -0.51
N SER A 551 25.50 8.29 -0.12
CA SER A 551 25.56 9.71 -0.46
C SER A 551 26.47 9.88 -1.69
N PRO A 552 26.02 10.54 -2.77
CA PRO A 552 26.86 10.77 -3.95
C PRO A 552 28.14 11.53 -3.60
N GLU A 553 29.25 11.14 -4.22
CA GLU A 553 30.48 11.92 -4.18
C GLU A 553 30.36 13.18 -5.07
N PRO A 554 31.14 14.25 -4.80
CA PRO A 554 31.22 15.38 -5.70
C PRO A 554 31.47 14.93 -7.15
N ASP A 555 30.82 15.59 -8.10
CA ASP A 555 30.89 15.31 -9.55
C ASP A 555 30.34 13.93 -9.99
N SER A 556 29.73 13.15 -9.09
CA SER A 556 29.20 11.81 -9.39
C SER A 556 27.67 11.76 -9.56
N ASP A 557 27.00 12.90 -9.65
CA ASP A 557 25.53 12.99 -9.68
C ASP A 557 24.90 12.16 -10.81
N ASN A 558 25.49 12.18 -12.01
CA ASN A 558 25.00 11.42 -13.15
C ASN A 558 25.14 9.89 -12.94
N GLN A 559 26.24 9.45 -12.31
CA GLN A 559 26.43 8.03 -11.99
C GLN A 559 25.47 7.58 -10.89
N ALA A 560 25.30 8.40 -9.85
CA ALA A 560 24.32 8.13 -8.80
C ALA A 560 22.90 8.07 -9.37
N ALA A 561 22.53 9.01 -10.25
CA ALA A 561 21.24 9.02 -10.91
C ALA A 561 20.99 7.73 -11.70
N LEU A 562 21.94 7.32 -12.54
CA LEU A 562 21.89 6.08 -13.30
C LEU A 562 21.74 4.85 -12.38
N TYR A 563 22.47 4.83 -11.27
CA TYR A 563 22.37 3.77 -10.28
C TYR A 563 20.96 3.66 -9.70
N PHE A 564 20.39 4.79 -9.24
CA PHE A 564 19.06 4.81 -8.63
C PHE A 564 17.98 4.42 -9.65
N ASP A 565 18.00 4.99 -10.85
CA ASP A 565 17.02 4.70 -11.90
C ASP A 565 17.03 3.22 -12.29
N THR A 566 18.23 2.63 -12.36
CA THR A 566 18.36 1.22 -12.72
C THR A 566 18.03 0.28 -11.56
N PHE A 567 18.37 0.65 -10.31
CA PHE A 567 17.93 -0.08 -9.12
C PHE A 567 16.40 -0.10 -9.01
N LEU A 568 15.76 1.04 -9.29
CA LEU A 568 14.32 1.21 -9.34
C LEU A 568 13.69 0.47 -10.52
N GLN A 569 14.47 0.09 -11.54
CA GLN A 569 14.00 -0.41 -12.83
C GLN A 569 12.93 0.48 -13.45
N SER A 570 13.02 1.79 -13.25
CA SER A 570 11.99 2.75 -13.64
C SER A 570 12.66 4.06 -14.07
N PRO A 571 13.13 4.13 -15.34
CA PRO A 571 13.99 5.20 -15.81
C PRO A 571 13.33 6.59 -15.80
N ARG A 572 11.99 6.67 -15.76
CA ARG A 572 11.26 7.95 -15.74
C ARG A 572 10.62 8.26 -14.39
N LEU A 573 10.83 7.44 -13.36
CA LEU A 573 10.21 7.64 -12.06
C LEU A 573 10.63 8.93 -11.38
N ARG A 574 11.93 9.26 -11.40
CA ARG A 574 12.45 10.47 -10.74
C ARG A 574 12.00 11.74 -11.46
N ASP A 575 12.04 11.74 -12.80
CA ASP A 575 11.45 12.80 -13.61
C ASP A 575 9.96 12.98 -13.28
N PHE A 576 9.21 11.89 -13.23
CA PHE A 576 7.79 11.88 -12.91
C PHE A 576 7.50 12.40 -11.49
N ASP A 577 8.26 11.97 -10.48
CA ASP A 577 8.15 12.46 -9.10
C ASP A 577 8.40 13.98 -9.03
N ARG A 578 9.44 14.46 -9.71
CA ARG A 578 9.80 15.89 -9.77
C ARG A 578 8.70 16.72 -10.43
N TRP A 579 8.14 16.28 -11.56
CA TRP A 579 7.01 16.96 -12.20
C TRP A 579 5.75 16.98 -11.32
N ARG A 580 5.51 15.92 -10.54
CA ARG A 580 4.38 15.87 -9.59
C ARG A 580 4.51 16.84 -8.44
N GLN A 581 5.73 17.08 -7.98
CA GLN A 581 6.00 18.05 -6.92
C GLN A 581 5.96 19.48 -7.44
N ALA A 582 6.54 19.74 -8.63
CA ALA A 582 6.51 21.04 -9.27
C ALA A 582 5.11 21.44 -9.76
N GLY A 583 4.26 20.46 -10.10
CA GLY A 583 2.95 20.71 -10.72
C GLY A 583 3.04 21.11 -12.19
N GLU A 584 4.22 20.95 -12.80
CA GLU A 584 4.49 21.29 -14.19
C GLU A 584 5.63 20.44 -14.78
N LEU A 585 5.79 20.53 -16.10
CA LEU A 585 6.92 19.93 -16.81
C LEU A 585 8.12 20.88 -16.80
N ASP A 586 9.27 20.39 -16.35
CA ASP A 586 10.49 21.20 -16.23
C ASP A 586 11.49 20.99 -17.39
N PHE A 587 10.97 20.86 -18.61
CA PHE A 587 11.80 20.70 -19.80
C PHE A 587 12.28 22.05 -20.35
N SER A 588 13.53 22.10 -20.83
CA SER A 588 13.91 23.10 -21.83
C SER A 588 13.13 22.89 -23.13
N ARG A 589 13.01 23.93 -23.96
CA ARG A 589 12.31 23.84 -25.26
C ARG A 589 12.88 22.74 -26.17
N ILE A 590 14.17 22.47 -26.07
CA ILE A 590 14.85 21.43 -26.88
C ILE A 590 14.48 20.04 -26.33
N GLU A 591 14.53 19.85 -25.02
CA GLU A 591 14.18 18.58 -24.38
C GLU A 591 12.71 18.24 -24.59
N GLN A 592 11.81 19.23 -24.49
CA GLN A 592 10.38 19.05 -24.72
C GLN A 592 10.12 18.54 -26.14
N LYS A 593 10.74 19.15 -27.16
CA LYS A 593 10.62 18.70 -28.56
C LYS A 593 11.21 17.30 -28.75
N ARG A 594 12.38 17.02 -28.17
CA ARG A 594 13.03 15.70 -28.24
C ARG A 594 12.16 14.62 -27.62
N PHE A 595 11.59 14.89 -26.44
CA PHE A 595 10.74 13.95 -25.72
C PHE A 595 9.41 13.72 -26.43
N CYS A 596 8.75 14.78 -26.92
CA CYS A 596 7.54 14.68 -27.72
C CYS A 596 7.77 13.81 -28.97
N ARG A 597 8.90 14.03 -29.66
CA ARG A 597 9.30 13.21 -30.81
C ARG A 597 9.55 11.75 -30.44
N ALA A 598 10.16 11.48 -29.30
CA ALA A 598 10.36 10.12 -28.80
C ALA A 598 9.02 9.42 -28.54
N CYS A 599 8.06 10.09 -27.89
CA CYS A 599 6.70 9.57 -27.70
C CYS A 599 6.04 9.22 -29.04
N LEU A 600 6.09 10.13 -30.02
CA LEU A 600 5.46 9.94 -31.33
C LEU A 600 6.10 8.82 -32.15
N ARG A 601 7.43 8.64 -32.08
CA ARG A 601 8.10 7.51 -32.72
C ARG A 601 7.70 6.16 -32.13
N VAL A 602 7.50 6.09 -30.82
CA VAL A 602 7.00 4.89 -30.16
C VAL A 602 5.54 4.62 -30.54
N LEU A 603 4.68 5.66 -30.59
CA LEU A 603 3.31 5.51 -31.08
C LEU A 603 3.27 5.04 -32.54
N LEU A 604 4.17 5.57 -33.37
CA LEU A 604 4.30 5.16 -34.77
C LEU A 604 4.65 3.68 -34.88
N GLU A 605 5.58 3.19 -34.05
CA GLU A 605 5.92 1.78 -33.97
C GLU A 605 4.73 0.91 -33.51
N ILE A 606 3.94 1.38 -32.54
CA ILE A 606 2.79 0.62 -32.03
C ILE A 606 1.67 0.55 -33.07
N TYR A 607 1.33 1.67 -33.69
CA TYR A 607 0.22 1.75 -34.62
C TYR A 607 0.51 1.08 -35.96
N SER A 608 1.75 1.21 -36.47
CA SER A 608 2.16 0.54 -37.71
C SER A 608 2.68 -0.88 -37.50
N GLY A 609 3.25 -1.20 -36.34
CA GLY A 609 3.98 -2.45 -36.11
C GLY A 609 5.37 -2.52 -36.73
N PHE A 610 5.83 -1.47 -37.43
CA PHE A 610 7.20 -1.35 -37.92
C PHE A 610 8.08 -0.71 -36.84
N SER A 611 9.32 -1.18 -36.66
CA SER A 611 10.21 -0.59 -35.67
C SER A 611 10.57 0.86 -36.02
N SER A 612 10.73 1.71 -35.01
CA SER A 612 11.02 3.13 -35.22
C SER A 612 12.29 3.42 -36.05
N SER A 613 13.24 2.47 -36.10
CA SER A 613 14.45 2.55 -36.92
C SER A 613 14.24 2.29 -38.41
N GLN A 614 13.10 1.70 -38.82
CA GLN A 614 12.77 1.45 -40.23
C GLN A 614 12.26 2.73 -40.93
N PHE A 615 11.80 3.70 -40.14
CA PHE A 615 11.37 5.00 -40.63
C PHE A 615 12.58 5.93 -40.82
N ARG A 616 12.57 6.69 -41.90
CA ARG A 616 13.63 7.65 -42.17
C ARG A 616 13.57 8.84 -41.21
N PRO A 617 14.69 9.48 -40.86
CA PRO A 617 14.70 10.59 -39.92
C PRO A 617 13.88 11.82 -40.34
N ASP A 618 13.64 12.01 -41.63
CA ASP A 618 12.80 13.06 -42.22
C ASP A 618 11.30 12.72 -42.22
N GLN A 619 10.92 11.46 -41.98
CA GLN A 619 9.53 11.04 -41.84
C GLN A 619 8.97 11.43 -40.46
N GLU A 620 8.53 12.67 -40.33
CA GLU A 620 7.93 13.23 -39.10
C GLU A 620 6.40 13.21 -39.12
N TYR A 621 5.83 12.05 -39.43
CA TYR A 621 4.39 11.80 -39.45
C TYR A 621 4.03 10.58 -38.61
N LEU A 622 2.91 10.67 -37.92
CA LEU A 622 2.26 9.54 -37.26
C LEU A 622 1.29 8.90 -38.25
N TYR A 623 1.60 7.69 -38.70
CA TYR A 623 0.76 6.93 -39.62
C TYR A 623 -0.24 6.06 -38.84
N LEU A 624 -1.53 6.24 -39.10
CA LEU A 624 -2.58 5.38 -38.57
C LEU A 624 -2.96 4.34 -39.63
N THR A 625 -2.51 3.10 -39.47
CA THR A 625 -2.63 2.06 -40.52
C THR A 625 -3.73 1.02 -40.27
N LEU A 626 -4.39 0.51 -41.31
CA LEU A 626 -5.29 -0.64 -41.21
C LEU A 626 -4.49 -1.93 -40.99
N ARG A 627 -4.10 -2.15 -39.74
CA ARG A 627 -3.44 -3.36 -39.28
C ARG A 627 -4.46 -4.36 -38.76
N ARG A 628 -4.22 -5.64 -39.00
CA ARG A 628 -4.97 -6.72 -38.35
C ARG A 628 -4.69 -6.71 -36.84
N PRO A 629 -5.69 -6.96 -35.98
CA PRO A 629 -5.48 -7.11 -34.55
C PRO A 629 -4.55 -8.28 -34.21
N ASP A 630 -4.59 -9.33 -35.04
CA ASP A 630 -3.74 -10.50 -34.89
C ASP A 630 -2.27 -10.17 -35.22
N ARG A 631 -1.43 -10.21 -34.19
CA ARG A 631 0.01 -9.93 -34.28
C ARG A 631 0.83 -11.11 -34.82
N ALA A 632 0.22 -12.29 -35.05
CA ALA A 632 0.91 -13.46 -35.56
C ALA A 632 1.29 -13.35 -37.06
N VAL A 633 0.61 -12.47 -37.80
CA VAL A 633 0.85 -12.27 -39.23
C VAL A 633 1.67 -11.00 -39.44
N VAL A 634 2.87 -11.14 -40.00
CA VAL A 634 3.69 -10.01 -40.45
C VAL A 634 2.98 -9.34 -41.64
N GLN A 635 2.70 -8.04 -41.52
CA GLN A 635 2.04 -7.26 -42.57
C GLN A 635 3.03 -6.26 -43.17
N PRO A 636 3.79 -6.66 -44.21
CA PRO A 636 4.82 -5.81 -44.80
C PRO A 636 4.23 -4.64 -45.59
N THR A 637 2.95 -4.71 -45.98
CA THR A 637 2.23 -3.62 -46.65
C THR A 637 0.95 -3.33 -45.88
N GLN A 638 0.68 -2.06 -45.62
CA GLN A 638 -0.46 -1.59 -44.83
C GLN A 638 -1.07 -0.36 -45.48
N LEU A 639 -2.40 -0.25 -45.44
CA LEU A 639 -3.11 0.97 -45.86
C LEU A 639 -3.03 2.01 -44.75
N ILE A 640 -2.73 3.26 -45.11
CA ILE A 640 -2.77 4.40 -44.19
C ILE A 640 -4.16 5.03 -44.26
N VAL A 641 -4.82 5.15 -43.11
CA VAL A 641 -6.12 5.81 -42.97
C VAL A 641 -5.96 7.30 -42.71
N ALA A 642 -4.90 7.68 -41.99
CA ALA A 642 -4.60 9.06 -41.67
C ALA A 642 -3.09 9.28 -41.48
N GLU A 643 -2.62 10.43 -41.94
CA GLU A 643 -1.27 10.94 -41.73
C GLU A 643 -1.33 12.18 -40.85
N ILE A 644 -0.62 12.17 -39.72
CA ILE A 644 -0.65 13.30 -38.78
C ILE A 644 0.76 13.86 -38.60
N PRO A 645 1.01 15.13 -38.94
CA PRO A 645 2.31 15.76 -38.73
C PRO A 645 2.71 15.76 -37.24
N PHE A 646 3.97 15.43 -36.93
CA PHE A 646 4.48 15.50 -35.55
C PHE A 646 4.40 16.91 -34.93
N LYS A 647 4.50 17.95 -35.77
CA LYS A 647 4.40 19.36 -35.36
C LYS A 647 3.03 19.72 -34.75
N ASP A 648 2.00 18.92 -34.99
CA ASP A 648 0.65 19.14 -34.46
C ASP A 648 0.49 18.62 -33.02
N PHE A 649 1.55 18.02 -32.47
CA PHE A 649 1.59 17.51 -31.11
C PHE A 649 2.51 18.35 -30.23
N ASP A 650 2.12 18.49 -28.98
CA ASP A 650 2.91 19.12 -27.94
C ASP A 650 2.73 18.39 -26.59
N LEU A 651 3.63 18.69 -25.65
CA LEU A 651 3.54 18.16 -24.30
C LEU A 651 2.80 19.15 -23.40
N GLY A 652 1.91 18.64 -22.57
CA GLY A 652 1.21 19.38 -21.53
C GLY A 652 1.35 18.70 -20.17
N TYR A 653 0.79 19.33 -19.16
CA TYR A 653 0.69 18.78 -17.82
C TYR A 653 -0.74 18.94 -17.32
N ASP A 654 -1.29 17.90 -16.71
CA ASP A 654 -2.58 17.94 -16.03
C ASP A 654 -2.33 18.22 -14.53
N PRO A 655 -2.57 19.43 -14.03
CA PRO A 655 -2.32 19.77 -12.62
C PRO A 655 -3.27 19.03 -11.66
N LEU A 656 -4.47 18.66 -12.13
CA LEU A 656 -5.45 17.96 -11.30
C LEU A 656 -5.07 16.48 -11.15
N LYS A 657 -4.74 15.82 -12.26
CA LYS A 657 -4.29 14.42 -12.24
C LYS A 657 -2.81 14.25 -11.88
N ARG A 658 -2.05 15.36 -11.83
CA ARG A 658 -0.61 15.42 -11.60
C ARG A 658 0.16 14.46 -12.51
N LEU A 659 -0.04 14.59 -13.82
CA LEU A 659 0.64 13.75 -14.80
C LEU A 659 0.89 14.50 -16.13
N PRO A 660 1.92 14.10 -16.89
CA PRO A 660 2.18 14.66 -18.21
C PRO A 660 1.18 14.17 -19.27
N LEU A 661 0.94 15.00 -20.27
CA LEU A 661 0.03 14.75 -21.38
C LEU A 661 0.76 14.90 -22.71
N LEU A 662 0.49 14.01 -23.67
CA LEU A 662 0.77 14.26 -25.08
C LEU A 662 -0.53 14.78 -25.73
N ARG A 663 -0.54 16.01 -26.24
CA ARG A 663 -1.75 16.68 -26.74
C ARG A 663 -1.71 16.82 -28.26
N TYR A 664 -2.86 16.72 -28.89
CA TYR A 664 -3.05 17.03 -30.31
C TYR A 664 -3.77 18.38 -30.49
N GLN A 665 -3.26 19.24 -31.38
CA GLN A 665 -3.76 20.59 -31.70
C GLN A 665 -4.34 21.36 -30.50
N LYS A 666 -3.49 21.69 -29.53
CA LYS A 666 -3.81 22.55 -28.38
C LYS A 666 -4.84 21.98 -27.37
N GLY A 667 -5.02 20.66 -27.26
CA GLY A 667 -5.67 20.11 -26.05
C GLY A 667 -6.30 18.72 -26.15
N GLU A 668 -7.00 18.39 -27.24
CA GLU A 668 -7.86 17.21 -27.29
C GLU A 668 -7.89 16.51 -28.66
N PRO A 669 -7.64 15.21 -28.81
CA PRO A 669 -7.38 14.29 -27.73
C PRO A 669 -6.03 14.55 -27.06
N SER A 670 -5.98 14.22 -25.78
CA SER A 670 -4.75 14.13 -25.01
C SER A 670 -4.55 12.70 -24.53
N LEU A 671 -3.31 12.24 -24.59
CA LEU A 671 -2.88 10.94 -24.08
C LEU A 671 -2.20 11.15 -22.72
N PRO A 672 -2.80 10.65 -21.62
CA PRO A 672 -2.14 10.60 -20.32
C PRO A 672 -0.86 9.76 -20.34
N LEU A 673 0.28 10.39 -20.08
CA LEU A 673 1.58 9.73 -20.00
C LEU A 673 1.81 9.23 -18.56
N THR A 674 1.18 8.11 -18.23
CA THR A 674 1.38 7.43 -16.93
C THR A 674 2.82 6.91 -16.78
N LEU A 675 3.30 6.72 -15.56
CA LEU A 675 4.67 6.22 -15.33
C LEU A 675 4.99 4.92 -16.10
N PRO A 676 4.12 3.89 -16.14
CA PRO A 676 4.43 2.69 -16.93
C PRO A 676 4.57 2.96 -18.42
N LEU A 677 3.78 3.90 -18.96
CA LEU A 677 3.88 4.32 -20.35
C LEU A 677 5.15 5.14 -20.61
N LEU A 678 5.54 6.04 -19.71
CA LEU A 678 6.79 6.80 -19.78
C LEU A 678 8.01 5.89 -19.79
N ASP A 679 8.05 4.91 -18.89
CA ASP A 679 9.11 3.91 -18.82
C ASP A 679 9.15 3.03 -20.06
N PHE A 680 7.98 2.64 -20.58
CA PHE A 680 7.89 1.88 -21.84
C PHE A 680 8.45 2.69 -23.02
N ILE A 681 8.06 3.96 -23.15
CA ILE A 681 8.55 4.86 -24.20
C ILE A 681 10.07 5.02 -24.11
N HIS A 682 10.61 5.24 -22.90
CA HIS A 682 12.05 5.38 -22.69
C HIS A 682 12.80 4.11 -23.13
N ARG A 683 12.37 2.94 -22.67
CA ARG A 683 13.03 1.67 -23.00
C ARG A 683 12.97 1.34 -24.50
N ARG A 684 11.84 1.63 -25.15
CA ARG A 684 11.70 1.46 -26.61
C ARG A 684 12.59 2.43 -27.38
N HIS A 685 12.66 3.68 -26.94
CA HIS A 685 13.55 4.67 -27.54
C HIS A 685 15.02 4.25 -27.47
N ASP A 686 15.43 3.62 -26.38
CA ASP A 686 16.78 3.08 -26.17
C ASP A 686 17.01 1.71 -26.85
N GLY A 687 16.03 1.19 -27.60
CA GLY A 687 16.15 -0.05 -28.36
C GLY A 687 15.94 -1.34 -27.55
N GLN A 688 15.39 -1.27 -26.34
CA GLN A 688 15.08 -2.45 -25.53
C GLN A 688 13.78 -3.10 -26.00
N LEU A 689 13.84 -4.37 -26.41
CA LEU A 689 12.73 -5.11 -27.01
C LEU A 689 11.89 -5.95 -26.03
N GLY A 690 12.36 -6.12 -24.79
CA GLY A 690 11.85 -7.14 -23.85
C GLY A 690 10.68 -6.73 -22.95
N ASN A 691 10.28 -5.46 -22.90
CA ASN A 691 9.26 -5.01 -21.96
C ASN A 691 7.92 -4.83 -22.65
N GLU A 692 6.96 -5.69 -22.30
CA GLU A 692 5.58 -5.58 -22.75
C GLU A 692 4.80 -4.59 -21.88
N LEU A 693 3.99 -3.78 -22.54
CA LEU A 693 3.08 -2.84 -21.89
C LEU A 693 1.84 -3.60 -21.44
N SER A 694 1.32 -3.30 -20.23
CA SER A 694 0.11 -3.97 -19.72
C SER A 694 -1.10 -3.72 -20.64
N GLN A 695 -2.07 -4.64 -20.62
CA GLN A 695 -3.27 -4.55 -21.47
C GLN A 695 -4.05 -3.24 -21.27
N ILE A 696 -4.06 -2.69 -20.05
CA ILE A 696 -4.75 -1.43 -19.74
C ILE A 696 -4.13 -0.26 -20.51
N HIS A 697 -2.80 -0.18 -20.53
CA HIS A 697 -2.11 0.89 -21.26
C HIS A 697 -2.16 0.66 -22.78
N LEU A 698 -2.16 -0.59 -23.25
CA LEU A 698 -2.43 -0.87 -24.67
C LEU A 698 -3.81 -0.37 -25.09
N ALA A 699 -4.85 -0.66 -24.31
CA ALA A 699 -6.20 -0.16 -24.55
C ALA A 699 -6.26 1.38 -24.54
N GLN A 700 -5.48 2.04 -23.69
CA GLN A 700 -5.35 3.50 -23.67
C GLN A 700 -4.76 4.05 -24.98
N LEU A 701 -3.76 3.37 -25.55
CA LEU A 701 -3.16 3.76 -26.82
C LEU A 701 -4.11 3.55 -28.00
N ASP A 702 -4.88 2.45 -27.99
CA ASP A 702 -5.90 2.17 -29.00
C ASP A 702 -7.06 3.18 -28.91
N TRP A 703 -7.47 3.56 -27.70
CA TRP A 703 -8.43 4.63 -27.48
C TRP A 703 -7.94 5.97 -28.05
N PHE A 704 -6.69 6.35 -27.74
CA PHE A 704 -6.11 7.59 -28.27
C PHE A 704 -6.05 7.61 -29.79
N ARG A 705 -5.69 6.46 -30.41
CA ARG A 705 -5.74 6.28 -31.85
C ARG A 705 -7.13 6.49 -32.44
N ALA A 706 -8.16 5.89 -31.82
CA ALA A 706 -9.54 6.05 -32.26
C ALA A 706 -9.99 7.52 -32.17
N GLU A 707 -9.59 8.23 -31.12
CA GLU A 707 -9.95 9.63 -30.94
C GLU A 707 -9.24 10.56 -31.94
N LEU A 708 -7.98 10.26 -32.30
CA LEU A 708 -7.29 10.95 -33.40
C LEU A 708 -8.03 10.75 -34.73
N LEU A 709 -8.46 9.52 -35.05
CA LEU A 709 -9.21 9.23 -36.28
C LEU A 709 -10.54 9.98 -36.35
N LYS A 710 -11.28 10.05 -35.23
CA LYS A 710 -12.54 10.82 -35.17
C LYS A 710 -12.32 12.30 -35.47
N ARG A 711 -11.23 12.89 -34.94
CA ARG A 711 -10.97 14.33 -35.07
C ARG A 711 -10.51 14.74 -36.46
N ILE A 712 -9.73 13.89 -37.13
CA ILE A 712 -9.26 14.15 -38.50
C ILE A 712 -10.43 14.05 -39.50
N GLY A 713 -11.43 13.23 -39.18
CA GLY A 713 -12.48 12.86 -40.12
C GLY A 713 -11.92 12.01 -41.27
N VAL A 714 -12.78 11.29 -41.99
CA VAL A 714 -12.37 10.63 -43.23
C VAL A 714 -12.32 11.69 -44.33
N ASN A 715 -11.30 12.55 -44.29
CA ASN A 715 -11.04 13.61 -45.29
C ASN A 715 -9.74 13.33 -46.05
N SER A 716 -9.44 12.06 -46.35
CA SER A 716 -8.63 11.76 -47.53
C SER A 716 -9.45 12.21 -48.73
N GLY A 717 -8.86 12.95 -49.68
CA GLY A 717 -9.51 13.21 -50.96
C GLY A 717 -10.15 11.91 -51.44
N GLN A 718 -11.41 11.94 -51.90
CA GLN A 718 -12.29 10.75 -52.04
C GLN A 718 -11.69 9.58 -52.86
N ASN A 719 -10.53 9.80 -53.48
CA ASN A 719 -9.82 8.89 -54.36
C ASN A 719 -8.36 8.61 -53.96
N ASP A 720 -7.81 9.17 -52.88
CA ASP A 720 -6.41 8.94 -52.49
C ASP A 720 -6.26 7.67 -51.66
N VAL A 721 -5.35 6.78 -52.08
CA VAL A 721 -4.98 5.55 -51.38
C VAL A 721 -3.49 5.60 -51.06
N ILE A 722 -3.17 5.66 -49.77
CA ILE A 722 -1.77 5.70 -49.31
C ILE A 722 -1.40 4.36 -48.68
N MET A 723 -0.30 3.77 -49.14
CA MET A 723 0.24 2.52 -48.63
C MET A 723 1.61 2.73 -47.97
N LEU A 724 1.78 2.14 -46.79
CA LEU A 724 3.05 2.01 -46.11
C LEU A 724 3.60 0.61 -46.36
N ARG A 725 4.80 0.51 -46.93
CA ARG A 725 5.43 -0.77 -47.27
C ARG A 725 6.83 -0.88 -46.68
N SER A 726 7.14 -1.98 -46.01
CA SER A 726 8.52 -2.36 -45.69
C SER A 726 9.20 -2.90 -46.95
N GLY A 727 10.29 -2.26 -47.34
CA GLY A 727 11.18 -2.71 -48.40
C GLY A 727 12.05 -3.90 -47.97
N ILE A 728 12.74 -4.50 -48.94
CA ILE A 728 13.72 -5.57 -48.71
C ILE A 728 14.96 -5.03 -47.99
N ASP A 729 15.21 -3.71 -48.13
CA ASP A 729 16.23 -2.95 -47.40
C ASP A 729 15.88 -2.75 -45.90
N GLY A 730 14.70 -3.20 -45.47
CA GLY A 730 14.20 -3.02 -44.11
C GLY A 730 13.71 -1.59 -43.83
N GLN A 731 13.68 -0.69 -44.82
CA GLN A 731 13.12 0.65 -44.66
C GLN A 731 11.64 0.70 -45.03
N THR A 732 10.88 1.61 -44.42
CA THR A 732 9.50 1.87 -44.81
C THR A 732 9.40 2.91 -45.92
N HIS A 733 8.66 2.58 -46.98
CA HIS A 733 8.39 3.43 -48.13
C HIS A 733 6.89 3.75 -48.20
N LEU A 734 6.57 4.99 -48.58
CA LEU A 734 5.20 5.43 -48.85
C LEU A 734 4.93 5.32 -50.34
N HIS A 735 3.77 4.76 -50.68
CA HIS A 735 3.25 4.74 -52.04
C HIS A 735 1.89 5.43 -52.05
N ARG A 736 1.75 6.48 -52.85
CA ARG A 736 0.51 7.23 -53.01
C ARG A 736 -0.11 6.86 -54.35
N TYR A 737 -1.40 6.58 -54.31
CA TYR A 737 -2.20 6.25 -55.48
C TYR A 737 -3.45 7.12 -55.51
N PHE A 738 -3.91 7.46 -56.69
CA PHE A 738 -5.22 8.08 -56.90
C PHE A 738 -6.13 7.12 -57.67
N VAL A 739 -7.38 7.03 -57.25
CA VAL A 739 -8.44 6.26 -57.93
C VAL A 739 -9.08 7.16 -58.98
N ASP A 740 -8.81 6.90 -60.25
CA ASP A 740 -9.57 7.54 -61.32
C ASP A 740 -10.95 6.87 -61.40
N LEU A 741 -11.98 7.60 -60.96
CA LEU A 741 -13.37 7.13 -60.96
C LEU A 741 -13.91 6.88 -62.37
N ASN A 742 -13.33 7.53 -63.40
CA ASN A 742 -13.79 7.37 -64.78
C ASN A 742 -13.26 6.09 -65.41
N SER A 743 -11.97 5.78 -65.24
CA SER A 743 -11.35 4.55 -65.74
C SER A 743 -11.46 3.35 -64.78
N LYS A 744 -11.83 3.60 -63.52
CA LYS A 744 -11.81 2.62 -62.41
C LYS A 744 -10.42 2.00 -62.20
N GLN A 745 -9.35 2.76 -62.46
CA GLN A 745 -7.97 2.31 -62.26
C GLN A 745 -7.30 3.07 -61.11
N LEU A 746 -6.35 2.42 -60.43
CA LEU A 746 -5.42 3.07 -59.52
C LEU A 746 -4.22 3.56 -60.33
N GLU A 747 -4.00 4.87 -60.32
CA GLU A 747 -2.82 5.50 -60.91
C GLU A 747 -1.81 5.86 -59.81
N LEU A 748 -0.52 5.76 -60.13
CA LEU A 748 0.56 6.17 -59.22
C LEU A 748 0.69 7.69 -59.23
N GLU A 749 0.66 8.29 -58.04
CA GLU A 749 1.08 9.67 -57.88
C GLU A 749 2.61 9.69 -58.05
N LEU A 750 3.09 10.25 -59.16
CA LEU A 750 4.51 10.26 -59.56
C LEU A 750 5.39 11.09 -58.64
#